data_AF-A0A9P9IH65-F1
#
_entry.id   AF-A0A9P9IH65-F1
#
_cell.length_a   1.000
_cell.length_b   1.000
_cell.length_c   1.000
_cell.angle_alpha   90.00
_cell.angle_beta   90.00
_cell.angle_gamma   90.00
#
_symmetry.space_group_name_H-M   'P 1'
#
loop_
_entity.id
_entity.type
_entity.pdbx_description
1 polymer ?
#
loop_
_entity_poly.entity_id
_entity_poly.type
_entity_poly.pdbx_seq_one_letter_code
_entity_poly.pdbx_strand_id
1 'polypeptide(L)'
;MRYLSIAVAALGLLRVGQANLCKSDGLEGPPSVPSVINAVDHPIDIDVDRRDESHSTVWIDEDNYEDVDIPEEASCQIEAEGSNAVQKRQWWRRRKTTASVTTTIRRLTTRIPHTVKLSYSVYSAAPANTCRLQAAFNGKVFASTSRFPRINRGLTWVDINGTVTPNSRTGKLKISVICQARGNARVFIDDISVFANEVVSTSTSTTSISTNLVLTTSSLIVATQTADVSTTQSNVDTSTTVVGVSSASTAAVSSSAVSSSDVASNSDAASSSAVISSSDAASSTASASVSAAASSTVVSSSAADSGTYTASSSSVVSHSDVASSSATESVSAAASSSAEASSSAVVSSSDASSSTAADSNSATASVSASSSASASASASASASASASVSASVSDAALSSSAAGSSTDAASSSAVASSSADVSSSATDSASVSAAASSSADISSSATASVSASASISASASASASATNSVSAAASSFSAVSNSAAASSSAVASSSTPAASSSNIASSSAAASSSATGSVSVAASSSTAAPSSSAASSSTSAASSSAAPNSLPSGSVDSTILIIARDETTAAIGSSGLLGYGIPYTYLIVPQAGTALPKLNSSVDTGNFGGIIVLDSVSYDYGASGWRSALSDTQWAEIHAYQTAFSVRMVRINDYPGVSSGTLPVAGGCCDTGVSQSVFFSDTSSFSTANIKADAEVPTTGLYHVPASITDSSTTKAVAKFGTATGFSSESIAAVINNFNGREQFVWFMSWAPSWSLTSTYLEHGHIHWMTRGLFLGKRKIHLGAQIDDVQLSTEPYYPPGLGDMRINIEDLQAHIDWQNQLAERLPAGSEFWLELAHNGNGDIMVATISQEDEEEGICIPEEAVYYETPIEAPHQWVKPLGSGVDVWPEDFEEYSWELQCAALDEFADWFTVPANRDNFGHISHTFTHLNLNNATYKDTAREIQFNQAWMAQIGIDQGRWYSPNGIVPPQITGLFNGDAIRAWLDNNITYVVGDNTRPATRHASNPYHALITTSSANGHDGLVVIPRFSTRIYYNCHSPECDLEEWVVTSAGTGDFYNLLSVEREGVVRNLLSLMSDPYMFHQLNMYTRHDEPLTIGDQSGQLSLVMAWTETVVQEFVRLTNWPIRSITQDDLAHYFLDRETVDKCNPQLSYAFSDDGQSIKSVTVTADGNSCGKPIPVTIPSGSASASGGSSTSDVVGSEPPIQWVTLNGSPVTLTLSDAIAI
;
A
#
# COMPACT_ATOMS: atom_id res chain seq x y z
N MET A 1 -8.26 -23.22 19.20
CA MET A 1 -9.58 -23.51 19.84
C MET A 1 -10.41 -22.23 19.75
N ARG A 2 -11.71 -22.21 19.47
CA ARG A 2 -12.67 -23.29 19.11
C ARG A 2 -13.43 -22.88 17.85
N TYR A 3 -13.86 -23.86 17.06
CA TYR A 3 -14.96 -23.72 16.09
C TYR A 3 -16.27 -24.25 16.71
N LEU A 4 -17.37 -24.15 15.94
CA LEU A 4 -18.58 -24.98 15.98
C LEU A 4 -19.69 -24.62 16.99
N SER A 5 -20.79 -24.07 16.45
CA SER A 5 -22.15 -24.68 16.47
C SER A 5 -23.16 -23.78 15.71
N ILE A 6 -24.18 -24.25 15.00
CA ILE A 6 -24.50 -25.58 14.40
C ILE A 6 -25.53 -25.31 13.27
N ALA A 7 -25.55 -26.11 12.21
CA ALA A 7 -26.60 -26.04 11.17
C ALA A 7 -27.51 -27.29 11.19
N VAL A 8 -28.77 -27.15 11.65
CA VAL A 8 -29.83 -28.17 11.49
C VAL A 8 -31.21 -27.50 11.40
N ALA A 9 -31.78 -27.39 10.19
CA ALA A 9 -33.20 -27.03 9.99
C ALA A 9 -33.85 -27.62 8.72
N ALA A 10 -33.16 -28.52 8.00
CA ALA A 10 -33.63 -29.09 6.72
C ALA A 10 -34.60 -30.28 6.89
N LEU A 11 -35.72 -30.09 7.59
CA LEU A 11 -36.81 -31.08 7.72
C LEU A 11 -38.19 -30.40 7.73
N GLY A 12 -38.75 -30.17 6.54
CA GLY A 12 -40.09 -29.59 6.41
C GLY A 12 -41.20 -30.62 6.68
N LEU A 13 -41.96 -30.46 7.77
CA LEU A 13 -43.28 -31.10 7.94
C LEU A 13 -44.12 -30.50 9.10
N LEU A 14 -44.67 -29.29 8.92
CA LEU A 14 -45.92 -28.80 9.55
C LEU A 14 -46.34 -27.48 8.89
N ARG A 15 -47.65 -27.23 8.73
CA ARG A 15 -48.21 -25.99 8.12
C ARG A 15 -49.40 -25.45 8.91
N VAL A 16 -49.28 -24.23 9.43
CA VAL A 16 -50.36 -23.26 9.71
C VAL A 16 -49.72 -21.85 9.61
N GLY A 17 -50.23 -20.87 8.86
CA GLY A 17 -51.30 -20.93 7.88
C GLY A 17 -51.73 -19.55 7.33
N GLN A 18 -51.10 -19.10 6.23
CA GLN A 18 -51.41 -17.88 5.44
C GLN A 18 -51.05 -16.54 6.14
N ALA A 19 -50.78 -15.42 5.44
CA ALA A 19 -51.02 -15.09 4.02
C ALA A 19 -49.80 -15.20 3.08
N ASN A 20 -50.07 -15.38 1.78
CA ASN A 20 -49.08 -15.33 0.69
C ASN A 20 -49.54 -14.34 -0.39
N LEU A 21 -48.60 -13.48 -0.80
CA LEU A 21 -48.32 -13.04 -2.17
C LEU A 21 -49.48 -12.56 -3.07
N CYS A 22 -49.40 -11.29 -3.48
CA CYS A 22 -50.08 -10.80 -4.67
C CYS A 22 -49.51 -11.47 -5.94
N LYS A 23 -50.36 -12.05 -6.79
CA LYS A 23 -50.01 -12.49 -8.14
C LYS A 23 -51.06 -12.04 -9.16
N SER A 24 -50.63 -11.88 -10.41
CA SER A 24 -51.39 -11.25 -11.49
C SER A 24 -52.58 -12.07 -12.01
N ASP A 25 -53.62 -11.37 -12.49
CA ASP A 25 -54.84 -11.96 -13.06
C ASP A 25 -54.61 -12.70 -14.38
N GLY A 26 -55.38 -13.78 -14.61
CA GLY A 26 -55.28 -14.61 -15.81
C GLY A 26 -56.41 -15.62 -16.03
N LEU A 27 -57.56 -15.12 -16.53
CA LEU A 27 -58.67 -15.88 -17.17
C LEU A 27 -59.63 -16.71 -16.28
N GLU A 28 -60.72 -17.20 -16.90
CA GLU A 28 -62.04 -17.41 -16.28
C GLU A 28 -62.39 -18.89 -15.89
N GLY A 29 -63.36 -19.08 -14.98
CA GLY A 29 -63.78 -20.37 -14.39
C GLY A 29 -64.69 -21.27 -15.26
N PRO A 30 -65.81 -21.89 -14.77
CA PRO A 30 -66.45 -21.84 -13.45
C PRO A 30 -66.72 -23.28 -12.82
N PRO A 31 -67.91 -23.68 -12.31
CA PRO A 31 -68.23 -23.62 -10.86
C PRO A 31 -68.73 -24.95 -10.20
N SER A 32 -68.73 -25.03 -8.86
CA SER A 32 -69.82 -25.65 -8.05
C SER A 32 -69.70 -25.42 -6.53
N VAL A 33 -70.82 -25.56 -5.81
CA VAL A 33 -71.12 -25.27 -4.37
C VAL A 33 -72.23 -26.29 -3.96
N PRO A 34 -72.64 -26.57 -2.69
CA PRO A 34 -72.33 -25.90 -1.40
C PRO A 34 -72.18 -26.77 -0.11
N SER A 35 -71.83 -26.16 1.05
CA SER A 35 -72.60 -26.29 2.32
C SER A 35 -72.06 -25.51 3.56
N VAL A 36 -72.79 -24.46 3.98
CA VAL A 36 -73.13 -24.03 5.37
C VAL A 36 -72.11 -24.10 6.52
N ILE A 37 -71.39 -22.98 6.74
CA ILE A 37 -71.38 -22.10 7.94
C ILE A 37 -71.52 -22.70 9.36
N ASN A 38 -70.54 -22.38 10.22
CA ASN A 38 -70.75 -21.80 11.57
C ASN A 38 -69.60 -20.83 11.91
N ALA A 39 -69.78 -19.93 12.88
CA ALA A 39 -68.83 -18.87 13.29
C ALA A 39 -68.42 -19.03 14.78
N VAL A 40 -67.47 -18.30 15.39
CA VAL A 40 -66.75 -17.05 15.06
C VAL A 40 -65.26 -17.22 15.46
N ASP A 41 -64.35 -16.41 14.87
CA ASP A 41 -62.95 -16.07 15.26
C ASP A 41 -61.91 -16.31 14.16
N HIS A 42 -61.90 -15.42 13.16
CA HIS A 42 -60.83 -15.26 12.18
C HIS A 42 -60.54 -13.76 11.97
N PRO A 43 -59.28 -13.35 11.72
CA PRO A 43 -58.97 -11.98 11.35
C PRO A 43 -59.65 -11.58 10.04
N ILE A 44 -59.89 -10.28 9.86
CA ILE A 44 -60.49 -9.74 8.64
C ILE A 44 -59.40 -9.60 7.57
N ASP A 45 -59.50 -10.35 6.47
CA ASP A 45 -58.63 -10.18 5.29
C ASP A 45 -58.52 -8.71 4.88
N ILE A 46 -57.29 -8.18 4.93
CA ILE A 46 -56.96 -6.85 4.44
C ILE A 46 -56.49 -6.99 2.99
N ASP A 47 -57.34 -6.52 2.09
CA ASP A 47 -57.17 -6.65 0.65
C ASP A 47 -56.53 -5.36 0.12
N VAL A 48 -55.19 -5.35 0.03
CA VAL A 48 -54.36 -4.18 -0.26
C VAL A 48 -54.38 -3.83 -1.75
N ASP A 49 -55.52 -3.27 -2.18
CA ASP A 49 -55.77 -2.73 -3.53
C ASP A 49 -54.70 -1.67 -3.89
N ARG A 50 -53.71 -2.06 -4.70
CA ARG A 50 -52.45 -1.32 -5.01
C ARG A 50 -52.75 -0.01 -5.77
N ARG A 51 -53.00 1.07 -5.03
CA ARG A 51 -53.22 2.43 -5.59
C ARG A 51 -52.38 3.47 -4.89
N ASP A 52 -51.32 3.88 -5.56
CA ASP A 52 -50.56 5.05 -5.16
C ASP A 52 -51.26 6.37 -5.56
N GLU A 53 -51.08 7.39 -4.74
CA GLU A 53 -51.44 8.80 -5.02
C GLU A 53 -50.18 9.73 -4.88
N SER A 54 -49.00 9.18 -4.58
CA SER A 54 -47.73 9.86 -4.26
C SER A 54 -46.50 8.92 -4.33
N HIS A 55 -45.61 9.13 -5.31
CA HIS A 55 -44.31 8.44 -5.46
C HIS A 55 -43.28 8.68 -4.31
N SER A 56 -43.72 8.76 -3.06
CA SER A 56 -42.94 8.85 -1.82
C SER A 56 -43.48 7.86 -0.77
N THR A 57 -43.91 6.70 -1.25
CA THR A 57 -44.42 5.57 -0.47
C THR A 57 -44.02 4.30 -1.21
N VAL A 58 -43.25 3.43 -0.54
CA VAL A 58 -42.66 2.23 -1.12
C VAL A 58 -43.15 1.02 -0.32
N TRP A 59 -43.40 -0.08 -1.02
CA TRP A 59 -43.67 -1.38 -0.40
C TRP A 59 -42.39 -2.21 -0.46
N ILE A 60 -42.07 -2.91 0.62
CA ILE A 60 -40.87 -3.73 0.73
C ILE A 60 -41.33 -5.17 0.49
N ASP A 61 -40.90 -5.77 -0.62
CA ASP A 61 -41.09 -7.20 -0.90
C ASP A 61 -39.90 -8.01 -0.33
N GLU A 62 -40.14 -9.26 0.10
CA GLU A 62 -39.17 -10.08 0.87
C GLU A 62 -37.82 -10.31 0.16
N ASP A 63 -37.78 -10.23 -1.16
CA ASP A 63 -36.60 -10.51 -1.99
C ASP A 63 -35.59 -9.34 -2.09
N ASN A 64 -35.86 -8.18 -1.46
CA ASN A 64 -35.10 -6.94 -1.70
C ASN A 64 -34.26 -6.44 -0.48
N TYR A 65 -33.90 -7.36 0.43
CA TYR A 65 -33.13 -7.10 1.65
C TYR A 65 -31.60 -7.10 1.41
N GLU A 66 -31.08 -6.03 0.81
CA GLU A 66 -29.62 -5.77 0.73
C GLU A 66 -29.17 -4.52 1.51
N ASP A 67 -30.10 -3.70 2.03
CA ASP A 67 -29.81 -2.53 2.88
C ASP A 67 -29.85 -2.93 4.37
N VAL A 68 -28.68 -2.99 5.02
CA VAL A 68 -28.42 -3.70 6.29
C VAL A 68 -29.10 -3.09 7.53
N ASP A 69 -29.75 -1.93 7.39
CA ASP A 69 -30.45 -1.21 8.46
C ASP A 69 -32.00 -1.30 8.37
N ILE A 70 -32.55 -2.03 7.40
CA ILE A 70 -34.01 -2.26 7.30
C ILE A 70 -34.42 -3.42 8.23
N PRO A 71 -35.42 -3.24 9.13
CA PRO A 71 -35.88 -4.33 9.99
C PRO A 71 -36.72 -5.34 9.22
N GLU A 72 -36.41 -6.64 9.37
CA GLU A 72 -37.01 -7.80 8.68
C GLU A 72 -38.57 -7.89 8.71
N GLU A 73 -39.23 -7.09 9.55
CA GLU A 73 -40.68 -7.10 9.80
C GLU A 73 -41.45 -5.92 9.16
N ALA A 74 -40.83 -5.07 8.33
CA ALA A 74 -41.48 -3.84 7.81
C ALA A 74 -42.14 -4.02 6.43
N SER A 75 -43.48 -4.01 6.34
CA SER A 75 -44.18 -4.14 5.05
C SER A 75 -44.30 -2.85 4.20
N CYS A 76 -44.24 -1.64 4.79
CA CYS A 76 -44.35 -0.39 4.01
C CYS A 76 -43.56 0.80 4.59
N GLN A 77 -42.91 1.56 3.71
CA GLN A 77 -42.19 2.81 3.99
C GLN A 77 -42.96 4.04 3.48
N ILE A 78 -43.12 5.06 4.32
CA ILE A 78 -43.76 6.34 3.98
C ILE A 78 -42.79 7.50 4.28
N GLU A 79 -42.56 8.38 3.31
CA GLU A 79 -41.72 9.57 3.44
C GLU A 79 -42.50 10.85 3.09
N ALA A 80 -42.39 11.89 3.92
CA ALA A 80 -42.99 13.20 3.66
C ALA A 80 -42.02 14.35 3.96
N GLU A 81 -42.06 15.40 3.14
CA GLU A 81 -41.14 16.55 3.24
C GLU A 81 -41.91 17.88 3.26
N GLY A 82 -41.57 18.72 4.24
CA GLY A 82 -42.21 19.99 4.52
C GLY A 82 -41.69 21.13 3.65
N SER A 83 -42.43 21.49 2.60
CA SER A 83 -42.12 22.59 1.68
C SER A 83 -41.62 23.88 2.36
N ASN A 84 -40.47 24.39 1.94
CA ASN A 84 -39.85 25.61 2.45
C ASN A 84 -39.73 26.67 1.34
N ALA A 85 -40.26 27.87 1.55
CA ALA A 85 -40.53 28.83 0.48
C ALA A 85 -39.41 29.87 0.21
N VAL A 86 -38.16 29.42 -0.01
CA VAL A 86 -37.13 30.20 -0.73
C VAL A 86 -36.22 29.25 -1.53
N GLN A 87 -36.52 29.06 -2.82
CA GLN A 87 -35.55 28.64 -3.84
C GLN A 87 -36.15 28.91 -5.23
N LYS A 88 -35.31 29.29 -6.20
CA LYS A 88 -35.70 29.40 -7.61
C LYS A 88 -35.02 28.28 -8.41
N ARG A 89 -35.84 27.42 -9.02
CA ARG A 89 -35.51 26.49 -10.13
C ARG A 89 -34.43 25.43 -9.84
N GLN A 90 -34.91 24.23 -9.51
CA GLN A 90 -34.36 22.95 -9.99
C GLN A 90 -35.56 22.02 -10.29
N TRP A 91 -35.32 20.84 -10.86
CA TRP A 91 -36.34 20.07 -11.59
C TRP A 91 -37.19 19.08 -10.74
N TRP A 92 -37.95 18.20 -11.40
CA TRP A 92 -39.29 17.82 -10.94
C TRP A 92 -39.37 16.62 -9.95
N ARG A 93 -39.18 16.88 -8.65
CA ARG A 93 -39.88 16.10 -7.60
C ARG A 93 -40.86 17.01 -6.84
N ARG A 94 -42.17 16.68 -6.89
CA ARG A 94 -43.22 17.41 -6.15
C ARG A 94 -43.14 17.11 -4.65
N ARG A 95 -42.30 17.84 -3.91
CA ARG A 95 -42.16 17.75 -2.44
C ARG A 95 -43.53 17.87 -1.76
N LYS A 96 -44.03 16.80 -1.13
CA LYS A 96 -45.34 16.76 -0.47
C LYS A 96 -45.20 16.86 1.06
N THR A 97 -45.84 17.87 1.63
CA THR A 97 -46.05 18.05 3.09
C THR A 97 -46.88 16.92 3.72
N THR A 98 -47.44 16.02 2.92
CA THR A 98 -48.13 14.81 3.37
C THR A 98 -47.97 13.72 2.31
N ALA A 99 -47.47 12.56 2.74
CA ALA A 99 -47.47 11.31 1.98
C ALA A 99 -48.35 10.28 2.71
N SER A 100 -48.88 9.30 1.97
CA SER A 100 -49.91 8.43 2.54
C SER A 100 -50.17 7.15 1.77
N VAL A 101 -50.13 6.01 2.46
CA VAL A 101 -50.66 4.73 1.98
C VAL A 101 -52.17 4.67 2.20
N THR A 102 -52.91 4.01 1.29
CA THR A 102 -54.37 3.83 1.40
C THR A 102 -54.75 2.39 1.02
N THR A 103 -55.49 1.70 1.88
CA THR A 103 -55.99 0.32 1.67
C THR A 103 -57.51 0.23 1.91
N THR A 104 -58.17 -0.82 1.42
CA THR A 104 -59.63 -1.01 1.60
C THR A 104 -59.90 -2.21 2.50
N ILE A 105 -60.27 -1.96 3.75
CA ILE A 105 -60.73 -3.01 4.67
C ILE A 105 -62.08 -3.53 4.16
N ARG A 106 -62.17 -4.86 3.95
CA ARG A 106 -63.37 -5.55 3.45
C ARG A 106 -64.09 -6.29 4.59
N ARG A 107 -65.22 -6.93 4.31
CA ARG A 107 -66.02 -7.79 5.23
C ARG A 107 -66.46 -7.17 6.58
N LEU A 108 -66.40 -5.85 6.74
CA LEU A 108 -66.77 -5.14 7.97
C LEU A 108 -68.26 -5.31 8.33
N THR A 109 -68.59 -5.32 9.63
CA THR A 109 -70.00 -5.34 10.08
C THR A 109 -70.56 -3.93 10.23
N THR A 110 -71.60 -3.61 9.47
CA THR A 110 -72.16 -2.25 9.44
C THR A 110 -72.75 -1.82 10.78
N ARG A 111 -72.44 -0.57 11.18
CA ARG A 111 -72.87 0.08 12.44
C ARG A 111 -72.36 -0.56 13.74
N ILE A 112 -71.45 -1.53 13.67
CA ILE A 112 -70.77 -2.11 14.85
C ILE A 112 -69.39 -1.47 15.01
N PRO A 113 -68.95 -1.08 16.22
CA PRO A 113 -67.59 -0.61 16.44
C PRO A 113 -66.54 -1.68 16.15
N HIS A 114 -65.51 -1.33 15.38
CA HIS A 114 -64.31 -2.14 15.15
C HIS A 114 -63.10 -1.35 15.63
N THR A 115 -62.17 -1.97 16.34
CA THR A 115 -60.90 -1.36 16.74
C THR A 115 -59.86 -1.72 15.69
N VAL A 116 -59.23 -0.70 15.10
CA VAL A 116 -58.10 -0.85 14.16
C VAL A 116 -56.82 -0.58 14.93
N LYS A 117 -55.87 -1.52 14.87
CA LYS A 117 -54.48 -1.40 15.32
C LYS A 117 -53.59 -1.26 14.09
N LEU A 118 -52.49 -0.54 14.23
CA LEU A 118 -51.33 -0.61 13.34
C LEU A 118 -50.06 -0.41 14.18
N SER A 119 -48.98 -1.07 13.79
CA SER A 119 -47.65 -0.86 14.37
C SER A 119 -46.83 0.04 13.45
N TYR A 120 -45.99 0.91 14.02
CA TYR A 120 -45.13 1.80 13.23
C TYR A 120 -43.78 2.04 13.91
N SER A 121 -42.75 2.33 13.12
CA SER A 121 -41.40 2.67 13.58
C SER A 121 -40.92 3.93 12.84
N VAL A 122 -40.31 4.88 13.56
CA VAL A 122 -39.90 6.18 13.00
C VAL A 122 -38.38 6.19 12.82
N TYR A 123 -37.93 5.71 11.67
CA TYR A 123 -36.50 5.58 11.35
C TYR A 123 -35.74 6.90 11.45
N SER A 124 -36.32 7.97 10.88
CA SER A 124 -35.75 9.31 10.96
C SER A 124 -36.84 10.37 11.02
N ALA A 125 -36.56 11.47 11.72
CA ALA A 125 -37.42 12.65 11.81
C ALA A 125 -36.59 13.88 12.16
N ALA A 126 -36.55 14.89 11.28
CA ALA A 126 -35.80 16.12 11.51
C ALA A 126 -36.41 17.33 10.77
N PRO A 127 -36.38 18.55 11.35
CA PRO A 127 -36.11 18.88 12.75
C PRO A 127 -37.13 18.28 13.73
N ALA A 128 -36.81 18.32 15.03
CA ALA A 128 -37.72 17.87 16.08
C ALA A 128 -39.08 18.58 16.02
N ASN A 129 -40.14 17.83 16.31
CA ASN A 129 -41.52 18.29 16.41
C ASN A 129 -42.10 18.88 15.10
N THR A 130 -41.65 18.43 13.93
CA THR A 130 -42.14 18.90 12.62
C THR A 130 -43.08 17.92 11.89
N CYS A 131 -42.88 16.61 12.04
CA CYS A 131 -43.65 15.53 11.39
C CYS A 131 -44.46 14.69 12.40
N ARG A 132 -45.47 13.94 11.93
CA ARG A 132 -46.27 12.98 12.74
C ARG A 132 -46.98 11.96 11.86
N LEU A 133 -47.44 10.85 12.44
CA LEU A 133 -48.34 9.89 11.80
C LEU A 133 -49.81 10.20 12.10
N GLN A 134 -50.70 9.88 11.15
CA GLN A 134 -52.14 10.02 11.30
C GLN A 134 -52.88 8.92 10.52
N ALA A 135 -53.83 8.25 11.15
CA ALA A 135 -54.65 7.20 10.55
C ALA A 135 -56.13 7.62 10.51
N ALA A 136 -56.75 7.45 9.33
CA ALA A 136 -58.11 7.85 9.04
C ALA A 136 -58.88 6.74 8.33
N PHE A 137 -60.17 6.60 8.64
CA PHE A 137 -61.07 5.61 8.05
C PHE A 137 -62.25 6.30 7.38
N ASN A 138 -62.47 6.02 6.09
CA ASN A 138 -63.40 6.74 5.21
C ASN A 138 -63.26 8.27 5.32
N GLY A 139 -62.01 8.76 5.39
CA GLY A 139 -61.66 10.18 5.49
C GLY A 139 -61.78 10.79 6.91
N LYS A 140 -62.30 10.06 7.90
CA LYS A 140 -62.33 10.52 9.29
C LYS A 140 -61.14 9.98 10.08
N VAL A 141 -60.30 10.88 10.60
CA VAL A 141 -59.20 10.54 11.52
C VAL A 141 -59.76 9.81 12.75
N PHE A 142 -59.17 8.67 13.09
CA PHE A 142 -59.47 7.91 14.32
C PHE A 142 -58.25 7.83 15.26
N ALA A 143 -57.03 7.96 14.73
CA ALA A 143 -55.80 7.96 15.50
C ALA A 143 -54.76 8.93 14.91
N SER A 144 -53.91 9.52 15.76
CA SER A 144 -52.79 10.37 15.34
C SER A 144 -51.76 10.46 16.46
N THR A 145 -50.47 10.43 16.11
CA THR A 145 -49.38 10.56 17.08
C THR A 145 -49.20 12.01 17.52
N SER A 146 -48.43 12.22 18.60
CA SER A 146 -47.70 13.47 18.79
C SER A 146 -46.77 13.73 17.60
N ARG A 147 -46.23 14.96 17.49
CA ARG A 147 -45.11 15.16 16.57
C ARG A 147 -43.87 14.43 17.08
N PHE A 148 -43.08 13.89 16.16
CA PHE A 148 -41.89 13.10 16.48
C PHE A 148 -40.77 14.00 17.04
N PRO A 149 -39.94 13.53 18.00
CA PRO A 149 -38.71 14.22 18.38
C PRO A 149 -37.70 14.21 17.21
N ARG A 150 -36.49 14.78 17.39
CA ARG A 150 -35.41 14.56 16.42
C ARG A 150 -34.93 13.11 16.54
N ILE A 151 -34.94 12.37 15.43
CA ILE A 151 -34.42 11.02 15.29
C ILE A 151 -33.52 11.02 14.05
N ASN A 152 -32.27 10.57 14.19
CA ASN A 152 -31.30 10.53 13.07
C ASN A 152 -31.36 9.15 12.38
N ARG A 153 -31.08 8.08 13.13
CA ARG A 153 -31.55 6.71 12.91
C ARG A 153 -32.20 6.22 14.21
N GLY A 154 -33.17 5.32 14.14
CA GLY A 154 -33.79 4.72 15.32
C GLY A 154 -34.96 3.80 14.98
N LEU A 155 -34.90 2.55 15.44
CA LEU A 155 -35.94 1.56 15.23
C LEU A 155 -36.56 1.17 16.57
N THR A 156 -37.85 1.45 16.74
CA THR A 156 -38.64 1.06 17.90
C THR A 156 -40.10 1.00 17.46
N TRP A 157 -40.64 -0.21 17.37
CA TRP A 157 -42.03 -0.43 17.03
C TRP A 157 -42.96 0.10 18.12
N VAL A 158 -43.96 0.88 17.72
CA VAL A 158 -44.98 1.48 18.58
C VAL A 158 -46.34 1.19 17.99
N ASP A 159 -47.26 0.69 18.82
CA ASP A 159 -48.65 0.51 18.44
C ASP A 159 -49.42 1.83 18.48
N ILE A 160 -50.25 2.06 17.47
CA ILE A 160 -51.34 3.05 17.56
C ILE A 160 -52.65 2.42 17.10
N ASN A 161 -53.71 2.63 17.90
CA ASN A 161 -55.02 2.05 17.64
C ASN A 161 -56.15 3.08 17.81
N GLY A 162 -57.34 2.73 17.34
CA GLY A 162 -58.56 3.47 17.64
C GLY A 162 -59.81 2.86 16.98
N THR A 163 -60.97 3.24 17.50
CA THR A 163 -62.24 2.62 17.12
C THR A 163 -62.92 3.34 15.95
N VAL A 164 -63.27 2.58 14.92
CA VAL A 164 -64.05 3.01 13.75
C VAL A 164 -65.45 2.40 13.79
N THR A 165 -66.45 3.06 13.19
CA THR A 165 -67.80 2.51 13.06
C THR A 165 -68.23 2.61 11.59
N PRO A 166 -68.18 1.51 10.82
CA PRO A 166 -68.35 1.55 9.38
C PRO A 166 -69.82 1.56 8.98
N ASN A 167 -70.17 2.44 8.03
CA ASN A 167 -71.53 2.52 7.46
C ASN A 167 -71.74 1.61 6.23
N SER A 168 -70.66 0.96 5.74
CA SER A 168 -70.65 -0.03 4.66
C SER A 168 -69.93 -1.30 5.14
N ARG A 169 -70.05 -2.41 4.40
CA ARG A 169 -69.24 -3.63 4.61
C ARG A 169 -67.78 -3.50 4.12
N THR A 170 -67.44 -2.32 3.61
CA THR A 170 -66.10 -1.92 3.17
C THR A 170 -65.78 -0.52 3.67
N GLY A 171 -64.50 -0.17 3.77
CA GLY A 171 -64.08 1.21 3.94
C GLY A 171 -62.58 1.42 3.77
N LYS A 172 -62.20 2.62 3.35
CA LYS A 172 -60.80 2.98 3.09
C LYS A 172 -60.09 3.37 4.38
N LEU A 173 -59.03 2.66 4.73
CA LEU A 173 -58.03 3.07 5.71
C LEU A 173 -56.95 3.87 4.98
N LYS A 174 -56.62 5.07 5.45
CA LYS A 174 -55.54 5.91 4.96
C LYS A 174 -54.61 6.25 6.12
N ILE A 175 -53.33 5.92 5.99
CA ILE A 175 -52.28 6.21 6.96
C ILE A 175 -51.35 7.23 6.31
N SER A 176 -51.05 8.32 7.02
CA SER A 176 -50.37 9.49 6.45
C SER A 176 -49.28 10.03 7.37
N VAL A 177 -48.09 10.30 6.82
CA VAL A 177 -47.04 11.09 7.49
C VAL A 177 -47.24 12.56 7.10
N ILE A 178 -47.36 13.44 8.09
CA ILE A 178 -47.78 14.85 7.91
C ILE A 178 -46.73 15.80 8.50
N CYS A 179 -45.92 16.40 7.63
CA CYS A 179 -44.84 17.32 7.98
C CYS A 179 -45.23 18.80 7.78
N GLN A 180 -44.83 19.64 8.73
CA GLN A 180 -44.82 21.10 8.55
C GLN A 180 -43.53 21.52 7.83
N ALA A 181 -43.51 22.75 7.29
CA ALA A 181 -42.36 23.34 6.61
C ALA A 181 -41.03 23.06 7.35
N ARG A 182 -40.00 22.67 6.59
CA ARG A 182 -38.67 22.19 7.04
C ARG A 182 -38.61 20.77 7.60
N GLY A 183 -39.72 20.10 7.90
CA GLY A 183 -39.72 18.73 8.44
C GLY A 183 -39.61 17.64 7.38
N ASN A 184 -38.71 16.69 7.56
CA ASN A 184 -38.66 15.40 6.87
C ASN A 184 -38.82 14.27 7.91
N ALA A 185 -39.51 13.18 7.55
CA ALA A 185 -39.52 11.94 8.33
C ALA A 185 -39.76 10.70 7.45
N ARG A 186 -38.97 9.65 7.69
CA ARG A 186 -39.17 8.27 7.17
C ARG A 186 -39.83 7.42 8.27
N VAL A 187 -40.96 6.80 7.94
CA VAL A 187 -41.73 5.95 8.87
C VAL A 187 -42.04 4.61 8.21
N PHE A 188 -41.73 3.52 8.91
CA PHE A 188 -42.14 2.17 8.54
C PHE A 188 -43.45 1.79 9.24
N ILE A 189 -44.31 1.01 8.57
CA ILE A 189 -45.62 0.54 9.05
C ILE A 189 -45.68 -1.00 8.95
N ASP A 190 -46.26 -1.65 9.97
CA ASP A 190 -46.63 -3.07 9.93
C ASP A 190 -47.85 -3.40 10.86
N ASP A 191 -48.17 -4.70 11.08
CA ASP A 191 -49.29 -5.27 11.86
C ASP A 191 -50.57 -4.42 11.86
N ILE A 192 -51.13 -4.21 10.67
CA ILE A 192 -52.46 -3.62 10.54
C ILE A 192 -53.49 -4.71 10.84
N SER A 193 -54.15 -4.61 11.99
CA SER A 193 -55.12 -5.61 12.46
C SER A 193 -56.46 -4.97 12.88
N VAL A 194 -57.56 -5.69 12.67
CA VAL A 194 -58.93 -5.14 12.79
C VAL A 194 -59.85 -6.09 13.56
N PHE A 195 -60.28 -5.66 14.74
CA PHE A 195 -61.05 -6.47 15.70
C PHE A 195 -62.47 -5.92 15.88
N ALA A 196 -63.49 -6.77 15.94
CA ALA A 196 -64.87 -6.35 16.18
C ALA A 196 -65.20 -6.39 17.69
N ASN A 197 -65.82 -5.31 18.21
CA ASN A 197 -66.28 -5.19 19.60
C ASN A 197 -65.24 -5.31 20.74
N GLU A 198 -63.95 -5.04 20.50
CA GLU A 198 -62.99 -4.93 21.60
C GLU A 198 -62.86 -3.50 22.16
N VAL A 199 -63.14 -3.35 23.46
CA VAL A 199 -63.09 -2.07 24.20
C VAL A 199 -61.70 -1.91 24.83
N VAL A 200 -60.74 -1.41 24.05
CA VAL A 200 -59.38 -1.16 24.52
C VAL A 200 -59.32 0.12 25.36
N SER A 201 -58.82 0.01 26.60
CA SER A 201 -58.60 1.14 27.50
C SER A 201 -57.30 1.88 27.18
N THR A 202 -57.37 3.18 26.91
CA THR A 202 -56.21 4.01 26.53
C THR A 202 -55.21 4.21 27.67
N SER A 203 -54.01 3.64 27.56
CA SER A 203 -52.87 3.89 28.45
C SER A 203 -51.84 4.81 27.78
N THR A 204 -51.99 6.13 27.95
CA THR A 204 -51.07 7.11 27.38
C THR A 204 -49.77 7.22 28.19
N SER A 205 -48.72 6.48 27.82
CA SER A 205 -47.40 6.57 28.45
C SER A 205 -46.60 7.76 27.89
N THR A 206 -46.85 8.96 28.41
CA THR A 206 -46.04 10.15 28.10
C THR A 206 -44.68 10.10 28.81
N THR A 207 -43.66 9.54 28.17
CA THR A 207 -42.26 9.67 28.59
C THR A 207 -41.66 10.95 28.03
N SER A 208 -41.76 12.05 28.79
CA SER A 208 -41.22 13.36 28.40
C SER A 208 -39.73 13.49 28.74
N ILE A 209 -38.85 13.28 27.75
CA ILE A 209 -37.43 13.67 27.86
C ILE A 209 -37.32 15.16 27.52
N SER A 210 -37.35 16.02 28.55
CA SER A 210 -37.15 17.47 28.41
C SER A 210 -35.67 17.82 28.49
N THR A 211 -34.99 17.90 27.34
CA THR A 211 -33.65 18.49 27.25
C THR A 211 -33.72 20.02 27.42
N ASN A 212 -33.35 20.52 28.60
CA ASN A 212 -33.12 21.94 28.84
C ASN A 212 -31.66 22.20 29.23
N LEU A 213 -30.89 22.54 28.21
CA LEU A 213 -29.92 23.65 28.15
C LEU A 213 -29.33 24.19 29.48
N VAL A 214 -28.00 24.16 29.62
CA VAL A 214 -27.10 25.33 29.79
C VAL A 214 -25.67 24.84 30.05
N LEU A 215 -24.67 25.43 29.37
CA LEU A 215 -23.27 25.37 29.78
C LEU A 215 -22.93 26.50 30.76
N THR A 216 -22.22 26.19 31.84
CA THR A 216 -21.04 26.95 32.34
C THR A 216 -20.35 26.18 33.48
N THR A 217 -19.13 26.57 33.84
CA THR A 217 -18.12 25.74 34.52
C THR A 217 -17.91 26.11 36.00
N SER A 218 -17.52 25.13 36.84
CA SER A 218 -16.45 25.26 37.88
C SER A 218 -16.27 24.03 38.80
N SER A 219 -15.03 23.53 38.85
CA SER A 219 -14.20 23.10 40.01
C SER A 219 -14.73 22.30 41.23
N LEU A 220 -13.86 21.39 41.70
CA LEU A 220 -13.98 20.58 42.93
C LEU A 220 -13.89 21.38 44.24
N ILE A 221 -14.53 20.84 45.31
CA ILE A 221 -14.01 20.59 46.69
C ILE A 221 -15.21 20.11 47.54
N VAL A 222 -15.32 18.84 47.97
CA VAL A 222 -14.57 18.08 49.01
C VAL A 222 -15.05 18.35 50.46
N ALA A 223 -15.89 17.41 50.92
CA ALA A 223 -15.96 16.81 52.27
C ALA A 223 -16.60 17.53 53.48
N THR A 224 -16.86 16.69 54.50
CA THR A 224 -17.51 16.92 55.81
C THR A 224 -19.05 17.07 55.77
N GLN A 225 -19.82 16.62 56.77
CA GLN A 225 -19.44 16.14 58.12
C GLN A 225 -20.32 14.99 58.63
N THR A 226 -19.77 14.15 59.51
CA THR A 226 -20.44 13.06 60.24
C THR A 226 -21.23 13.53 61.46
N ALA A 227 -22.38 12.90 61.77
CA ALA A 227 -22.87 12.71 63.14
C ALA A 227 -23.93 11.60 63.25
N ASP A 228 -23.90 10.83 64.33
CA ASP A 228 -24.91 9.82 64.75
C ASP A 228 -26.20 10.45 65.32
N VAL A 229 -27.25 9.62 65.53
CA VAL A 229 -27.79 9.28 66.90
C VAL A 229 -29.06 8.38 66.87
N SER A 230 -28.87 7.12 67.29
CA SER A 230 -29.69 6.34 68.26
C SER A 230 -31.15 5.84 68.01
N THR A 231 -31.33 4.52 68.18
CA THR A 231 -32.48 3.77 68.80
C THR A 231 -33.86 3.73 68.10
N THR A 232 -34.62 2.61 68.08
CA THR A 232 -34.95 1.64 69.16
C THR A 232 -35.09 0.15 68.68
N GLN A 233 -35.46 -0.77 69.58
CA GLN A 233 -35.35 -2.25 69.47
C GLN A 233 -36.58 -2.99 68.88
N SER A 234 -36.38 -4.19 68.31
CA SER A 234 -36.84 -5.47 68.94
C SER A 234 -36.49 -6.74 68.15
N ASN A 235 -35.82 -7.69 68.82
CA ASN A 235 -35.99 -9.18 68.87
C ASN A 235 -36.28 -10.00 67.58
N VAL A 236 -35.88 -11.27 67.37
CA VAL A 236 -35.13 -12.37 68.05
C VAL A 236 -35.13 -13.53 67.01
N ASP A 237 -34.23 -14.51 66.81
CA ASP A 237 -32.86 -14.93 67.17
C ASP A 237 -32.53 -16.13 66.22
N THR A 238 -31.35 -16.73 65.99
CA THR A 238 -29.90 -16.61 66.32
C THR A 238 -29.12 -17.39 65.18
N SER A 239 -27.79 -17.60 65.10
CA SER A 239 -26.69 -17.50 66.07
C SER A 239 -25.31 -17.13 65.48
N THR A 240 -24.40 -16.93 66.44
CA THR A 240 -22.92 -17.00 66.52
C THR A 240 -22.19 -18.09 65.69
N THR A 241 -20.87 -17.99 65.37
CA THR A 241 -19.75 -17.10 65.84
C THR A 241 -18.62 -17.03 64.77
N VAL A 242 -17.96 -15.88 64.46
CA VAL A 242 -16.61 -15.40 64.94
C VAL A 242 -15.42 -16.36 64.59
N VAL A 243 -14.25 -16.01 64.01
CA VAL A 243 -13.37 -14.81 63.83
C VAL A 243 -12.83 -14.78 62.36
N GLY A 244 -12.18 -13.76 61.74
CA GLY A 244 -11.98 -12.31 62.01
C GLY A 244 -10.53 -11.77 61.79
N VAL A 245 -10.41 -10.52 61.31
CA VAL A 245 -9.25 -9.56 61.40
C VAL A 245 -7.98 -9.72 60.50
N SER A 246 -7.73 -8.67 59.67
CA SER A 246 -6.46 -8.09 59.15
C SER A 246 -5.43 -8.81 58.24
N SER A 247 -5.10 -8.10 57.15
CA SER A 247 -3.76 -7.72 56.63
C SER A 247 -2.75 -8.72 56.02
N ALA A 248 -2.48 -8.48 54.72
CA ALA A 248 -1.16 -8.25 54.10
C ALA A 248 -0.21 -9.40 53.68
N SER A 249 0.49 -9.11 52.58
CA SER A 249 1.83 -9.57 52.12
C SER A 249 2.07 -11.00 51.61
N THR A 250 2.40 -11.04 50.30
CA THR A 250 3.50 -11.78 49.64
C THR A 250 3.53 -13.32 49.57
N ALA A 251 3.19 -13.80 48.35
CA ALA A 251 4.10 -14.53 47.43
C ALA A 251 4.34 -16.06 47.54
N ALA A 252 4.80 -16.59 46.39
CA ALA A 252 5.56 -17.82 46.13
C ALA A 252 4.86 -19.18 45.87
N VAL A 253 5.01 -19.64 44.62
CA VAL A 253 5.47 -20.99 44.19
C VAL A 253 4.54 -22.22 44.32
N SER A 254 3.90 -22.53 43.19
CA SER A 254 3.94 -23.80 42.41
C SER A 254 3.59 -25.19 42.98
N SER A 255 2.82 -25.93 42.16
CA SER A 255 2.63 -27.41 42.14
C SER A 255 1.77 -27.99 43.28
N SER A 256 1.13 -29.17 43.17
CA SER A 256 1.17 -30.27 42.17
C SER A 256 -0.23 -30.87 41.89
N ALA A 257 -0.32 -31.79 40.91
CA ALA A 257 -1.54 -32.42 40.41
C ALA A 257 -2.25 -33.42 41.36
N VAL A 258 -3.53 -33.72 41.05
CA VAL A 258 -4.29 -34.92 41.49
C VAL A 258 -5.13 -35.43 40.28
N SER A 259 -5.55 -36.71 40.26
CA SER A 259 -6.12 -37.37 39.07
C SER A 259 -7.32 -38.30 39.36
N SER A 260 -7.91 -38.83 38.28
CA SER A 260 -8.61 -40.15 38.13
C SER A 260 -9.96 -40.44 38.82
N SER A 261 -10.96 -40.86 38.01
CA SER A 261 -11.70 -42.15 38.06
C SER A 261 -12.73 -42.20 36.91
N ASP A 262 -12.60 -43.10 35.91
CA ASP A 262 -13.20 -44.46 35.77
C ASP A 262 -14.69 -44.44 35.30
N VAL A 263 -15.25 -45.38 34.51
CA VAL A 263 -15.19 -46.86 34.54
C VAL A 263 -15.47 -47.53 33.16
N ALA A 264 -14.63 -48.53 32.77
CA ALA A 264 -14.87 -49.70 31.87
C ALA A 264 -15.30 -49.50 30.37
N SER A 265 -15.17 -50.47 29.45
CA SER A 265 -14.85 -51.92 29.54
C SER A 265 -14.18 -52.54 28.28
N ASN A 266 -13.19 -53.43 28.48
CA ASN A 266 -12.80 -54.65 27.70
C ASN A 266 -12.55 -54.58 26.15
N SER A 267 -11.71 -55.43 25.52
CA SER A 267 -11.00 -56.68 25.93
C SER A 267 -9.72 -56.95 25.11
N ASP A 268 -8.75 -57.67 25.70
CA ASP A 268 -7.71 -58.55 25.08
C ASP A 268 -6.67 -57.94 24.10
N ALA A 269 -5.46 -58.48 23.84
CA ALA A 269 -4.49 -59.36 24.53
C ALA A 269 -3.30 -59.60 23.53
N ALA A 270 -2.02 -59.87 23.85
CA ALA A 270 -1.20 -59.78 25.08
C ALA A 270 0.32 -60.00 24.72
N SER A 271 1.23 -59.73 25.68
CA SER A 271 2.65 -60.23 25.76
C SER A 271 3.67 -59.70 24.73
N SER A 272 5.00 -59.63 24.95
CA SER A 272 5.93 -59.65 26.12
C SER A 272 7.37 -59.42 25.54
N SER A 273 8.43 -58.89 26.16
CA SER A 273 8.91 -58.66 27.55
C SER A 273 9.63 -57.27 27.62
N ALA A 274 10.38 -56.74 28.61
CA ALA A 274 11.24 -57.20 29.72
C ALA A 274 12.56 -57.92 29.30
N VAL A 275 13.73 -57.80 29.98
CA VAL A 275 14.09 -57.33 31.34
C VAL A 275 15.55 -56.77 31.39
N ILE A 276 15.93 -56.10 32.49
CA ILE A 276 17.32 -55.99 33.06
C ILE A 276 18.35 -55.14 32.28
N SER A 277 19.40 -54.53 32.85
CA SER A 277 19.70 -53.80 34.12
C SER A 277 21.17 -53.32 34.03
N SER A 278 21.57 -52.30 34.81
CA SER A 278 22.96 -52.03 35.28
C SER A 278 24.06 -51.77 34.21
N SER A 279 25.19 -51.12 34.52
CA SER A 279 25.57 -50.18 35.58
C SER A 279 26.91 -49.51 35.20
N ASP A 280 27.37 -48.56 36.03
CA ASP A 280 28.75 -48.07 36.19
C ASP A 280 29.41 -47.32 35.00
N ALA A 281 29.94 -46.10 35.10
CA ALA A 281 30.55 -45.28 36.16
C ALA A 281 32.09 -45.36 36.30
N ALA A 282 32.73 -44.22 36.07
CA ALA A 282 34.02 -43.75 36.59
C ALA A 282 34.00 -42.19 36.45
N SER A 283 34.06 -41.34 37.47
CA SER A 283 35.15 -41.05 38.45
C SER A 283 36.41 -40.45 37.80
N SER A 284 37.09 -39.41 38.32
CA SER A 284 36.87 -38.41 39.40
C SER A 284 37.97 -37.30 39.23
N THR A 285 38.30 -36.32 40.09
CA THR A 285 37.99 -35.89 41.48
C THR A 285 38.40 -34.39 41.57
N ALA A 286 37.60 -33.44 42.10
CA ALA A 286 37.52 -32.98 43.50
C ALA A 286 38.70 -32.14 44.07
N SER A 287 38.38 -31.26 45.06
CA SER A 287 39.25 -30.31 45.83
C SER A 287 39.50 -28.95 45.14
N ALA A 288 39.24 -27.74 45.67
CA ALA A 288 38.75 -27.16 46.95
C ALA A 288 39.79 -26.68 48.02
N SER A 289 39.90 -25.34 48.23
CA SER A 289 40.21 -24.60 49.50
C SER A 289 40.35 -23.07 49.21
N VAL A 290 39.52 -22.15 49.72
CA VAL A 290 39.48 -21.49 51.07
C VAL A 290 40.58 -20.46 51.37
N SER A 291 40.19 -19.17 51.50
CA SER A 291 40.46 -18.18 52.61
C SER A 291 40.02 -16.77 52.16
N ALA A 292 39.10 -16.02 52.78
CA ALA A 292 39.08 -15.35 54.11
C ALA A 292 40.00 -14.08 54.21
N ALA A 293 39.64 -12.94 54.85
CA ALA A 293 38.35 -12.40 55.36
C ALA A 293 38.49 -10.91 55.84
N ALA A 294 37.35 -10.26 56.15
CA ALA A 294 37.15 -9.07 57.04
C ALA A 294 37.61 -7.66 56.58
N SER A 295 37.19 -6.53 57.18
CA SER A 295 35.90 -6.09 57.81
C SER A 295 36.04 -4.67 58.41
N SER A 296 35.04 -3.78 58.28
CA SER A 296 34.88 -2.57 59.13
C SER A 296 33.42 -2.07 59.17
N THR A 297 33.07 -1.20 60.14
CA THR A 297 31.67 -0.87 60.54
C THR A 297 31.63 0.46 61.35
N VAL A 298 30.44 0.99 61.70
CA VAL A 298 30.15 2.02 62.76
C VAL A 298 30.46 3.50 62.35
N VAL A 299 29.64 4.56 62.58
CA VAL A 299 28.26 4.75 63.11
C VAL A 299 27.60 6.10 62.67
N SER A 300 26.31 6.29 62.99
CA SER A 300 25.36 7.38 62.66
C SER A 300 25.44 8.72 63.43
N SER A 301 24.80 9.78 62.89
CA SER A 301 24.15 10.94 63.60
C SER A 301 23.33 11.79 62.59
N SER A 302 21.98 11.83 62.58
CA SER A 302 21.05 12.73 63.33
C SER A 302 21.08 14.24 62.98
N ALA A 303 20.01 15.06 62.96
CA ALA A 303 18.54 14.86 62.91
C ALA A 303 17.80 16.25 62.86
N ALA A 304 16.56 16.30 62.35
CA ALA A 304 15.55 17.37 62.53
C ALA A 304 15.89 18.81 61.99
N ASP A 305 15.01 19.83 61.94
CA ASP A 305 13.58 19.93 62.27
C ASP A 305 12.83 21.03 61.45
N SER A 306 11.49 21.04 61.56
CA SER A 306 10.48 22.12 61.41
C SER A 306 10.81 23.48 60.76
N GLY A 307 9.88 24.01 59.93
CA GLY A 307 9.96 25.38 59.38
C GLY A 307 8.67 25.96 58.78
N THR A 308 7.49 25.71 59.36
CA THR A 308 6.19 26.23 58.87
C THR A 308 5.88 27.68 59.28
N TYR A 309 4.74 28.22 58.78
CA TYR A 309 3.98 29.44 59.12
C TYR A 309 4.03 30.58 58.07
N THR A 310 3.01 30.70 57.19
CA THR A 310 1.78 31.57 57.27
C THR A 310 2.04 33.08 57.11
N ALA A 311 1.16 33.92 56.56
CA ALA A 311 -0.08 33.84 55.75
C ALA A 311 -0.37 35.32 55.29
N SER A 312 -1.44 35.77 54.62
CA SER A 312 -2.87 35.41 54.59
C SER A 312 -3.60 36.15 53.45
N SER A 313 -4.82 35.73 53.11
CA SER A 313 -6.02 36.58 52.77
C SER A 313 -5.94 37.66 51.66
N SER A 314 -6.94 37.87 50.79
CA SER A 314 -8.30 37.27 50.68
C SER A 314 -9.08 37.86 49.49
N SER A 315 -10.03 37.07 48.91
CA SER A 315 -11.34 37.53 48.36
C SER A 315 -11.34 38.43 47.08
N VAL A 316 -12.31 38.44 46.15
CA VAL A 316 -13.57 37.68 45.98
C VAL A 316 -14.13 37.80 44.53
N VAL A 317 -14.88 36.79 44.04
CA VAL A 317 -15.86 36.80 42.90
C VAL A 317 -15.40 37.07 41.44
N SER A 318 -15.48 35.98 40.64
CA SER A 318 -16.00 35.77 39.27
C SER A 318 -16.18 36.92 38.24
N HIS A 319 -15.71 36.69 36.99
CA HIS A 319 -16.55 36.44 35.78
C HIS A 319 -15.76 36.19 34.47
N SER A 320 -16.35 35.39 33.57
CA SER A 320 -16.21 35.35 32.08
C SER A 320 -14.86 35.01 31.40
N ASP A 321 -14.98 34.41 30.20
CA ASP A 321 -13.93 33.83 29.37
C ASP A 321 -13.29 34.79 28.33
N VAL A 322 -12.41 34.22 27.48
CA VAL A 322 -11.90 34.67 26.15
C VAL A 322 -10.47 35.25 26.08
N ALA A 323 -9.63 34.51 25.35
CA ALA A 323 -8.44 34.86 24.55
C ALA A 323 -7.26 35.69 25.12
N SER A 324 -6.05 35.11 24.99
CA SER A 324 -4.79 35.77 24.60
C SER A 324 -3.84 34.66 24.10
N SER A 325 -3.10 34.72 22.99
CA SER A 325 -2.40 35.80 22.27
C SER A 325 -1.26 36.43 23.08
N SER A 326 -0.07 35.83 23.00
CA SER A 326 1.15 36.24 23.70
C SER A 326 1.79 37.51 23.11
N ALA A 327 2.28 38.40 23.98
CA ALA A 327 3.16 39.50 23.59
C ALA A 327 4.18 39.83 24.70
N THR A 328 5.47 39.80 24.31
CA THR A 328 6.62 40.56 24.87
C THR A 328 6.93 40.41 26.39
N GLU A 329 8.05 40.87 26.97
CA GLU A 329 9.25 41.58 26.49
C GLU A 329 10.45 41.36 27.44
N SER A 330 11.71 41.55 26.98
CA SER A 330 12.80 42.07 27.84
C SER A 330 13.99 42.65 27.05
N VAL A 331 14.15 43.98 27.15
CA VAL A 331 15.19 44.86 26.54
C VAL A 331 16.62 44.60 27.14
N SER A 332 17.78 45.13 26.68
CA SER A 332 18.10 46.55 26.44
C SER A 332 19.49 46.89 25.80
N ALA A 333 19.52 48.01 25.02
CA ALA A 333 20.60 49.02 24.87
C ALA A 333 21.91 48.71 24.06
N ALA A 334 22.54 49.66 23.32
CA ALA A 334 22.16 51.02 22.84
C ALA A 334 23.14 51.61 21.76
N ALA A 335 22.73 52.71 21.09
CA ALA A 335 23.50 53.67 20.24
C ALA A 335 23.95 53.23 18.81
N SER A 336 23.97 54.07 17.75
CA SER A 336 23.44 55.45 17.52
C SER A 336 23.53 55.93 16.05
N SER A 337 22.49 56.64 15.52
CA SER A 337 22.45 57.58 14.35
C SER A 337 22.87 57.08 12.94
N SER A 338 22.32 57.51 11.78
CA SER A 338 21.30 58.54 11.39
C SER A 338 20.74 58.20 9.98
N ALA A 339 19.41 58.24 9.71
CA ALA A 339 18.60 59.33 9.09
C ALA A 339 18.88 59.62 7.58
N GLU A 340 17.98 60.09 6.69
CA GLU A 340 16.50 60.35 6.59
C GLU A 340 16.24 60.72 5.09
N ALA A 341 15.08 60.65 4.41
CA ALA A 341 13.68 60.21 4.65
C ALA A 341 13.21 59.42 3.37
N SER A 342 11.97 59.28 2.84
CA SER A 342 10.59 59.85 2.92
C SER A 342 9.59 58.75 2.42
N SER A 343 8.26 58.71 2.61
CA SER A 343 7.14 59.67 2.84
C SER A 343 6.55 60.32 1.55
N SER A 344 5.23 60.44 1.29
CA SER A 344 3.96 59.99 1.92
C SER A 344 2.76 60.32 0.97
N ALA A 345 1.47 59.93 1.13
CA ALA A 345 0.74 58.81 1.76
C ALA A 345 -0.82 59.04 1.61
N VAL A 346 -1.68 58.04 1.93
CA VAL A 346 -3.18 58.14 2.14
C VAL A 346 -4.01 58.49 0.85
N VAL A 347 -5.33 58.24 0.61
CA VAL A 347 -6.58 57.96 1.38
C VAL A 347 -7.56 57.04 0.59
N SER A 348 -8.54 56.40 1.25
CA SER A 348 -9.59 55.50 0.68
C SER A 348 -10.99 56.14 0.52
N SER A 349 -11.85 55.66 -0.39
CA SER A 349 -13.34 55.56 -0.19
C SER A 349 -14.17 54.95 -1.36
N SER A 350 -14.93 53.88 -1.07
CA SER A 350 -16.33 53.55 -1.48
C SER A 350 -16.86 53.69 -2.93
N ASP A 351 -17.33 52.55 -3.45
CA ASP A 351 -18.68 52.26 -4.00
C ASP A 351 -19.21 52.70 -5.39
N ALA A 352 -19.75 51.67 -6.08
CA ALA A 352 -21.03 51.60 -6.82
C ALA A 352 -21.09 51.70 -8.38
N SER A 353 -21.69 50.64 -8.95
CA SER A 353 -22.58 50.63 -10.14
C SER A 353 -22.02 50.67 -11.57
N SER A 354 -21.86 49.47 -12.14
CA SER A 354 -22.19 49.05 -13.52
C SER A 354 -22.74 50.05 -14.54
N SER A 355 -22.25 50.01 -15.79
CA SER A 355 -22.99 49.40 -16.93
C SER A 355 -22.28 49.45 -18.29
N THR A 356 -22.48 48.38 -19.08
CA THR A 356 -22.51 48.29 -20.56
C THR A 356 -21.31 48.70 -21.45
N ALA A 357 -20.82 47.66 -22.16
CA ALA A 357 -20.70 47.58 -23.63
C ALA A 357 -19.47 48.14 -24.39
N ALA A 358 -18.66 47.17 -24.82
CA ALA A 358 -18.32 46.89 -26.24
C ALA A 358 -17.10 47.53 -26.94
N ASP A 359 -16.56 46.70 -27.84
CA ASP A 359 -15.73 46.91 -29.02
C ASP A 359 -14.22 47.25 -28.95
N SER A 360 -13.43 46.18 -28.98
CA SER A 360 -12.72 45.69 -30.18
C SER A 360 -11.55 46.47 -30.83
N ASN A 361 -10.50 45.68 -31.08
CA ASN A 361 -9.56 45.71 -32.22
C ASN A 361 -8.32 46.65 -32.30
N SER A 362 -7.17 45.97 -32.19
CA SER A 362 -6.10 45.88 -33.21
C SER A 362 -5.01 46.98 -33.36
N ALA A 363 -3.83 46.64 -32.84
CA ALA A 363 -2.60 46.31 -33.62
C ALA A 363 -1.67 47.40 -34.21
N THR A 364 -0.36 47.06 -34.19
CA THR A 364 0.79 47.57 -35.01
C THR A 364 1.27 49.02 -34.86
N ALA A 365 2.54 49.39 -35.14
CA ALA A 365 3.84 48.68 -35.08
C ALA A 365 5.04 49.65 -35.37
N SER A 366 6.22 49.41 -34.76
CA SER A 366 7.59 49.86 -35.21
C SER A 366 7.88 51.39 -35.26
N VAL A 367 9.11 51.94 -35.43
CA VAL A 367 10.45 51.45 -35.88
C VAL A 367 11.63 52.25 -35.25
N SER A 368 12.87 51.71 -35.29
CA SER A 368 14.21 52.38 -35.17
C SER A 368 14.63 53.00 -33.81
N ALA A 369 15.71 52.62 -33.07
CA ALA A 369 17.14 52.29 -33.36
C ALA A 369 18.03 53.54 -33.68
N SER A 370 19.28 53.75 -33.22
CA SER A 370 20.35 52.90 -32.59
C SER A 370 21.19 53.76 -31.55
N SER A 371 22.44 53.52 -31.06
CA SER A 371 23.56 52.55 -31.30
C SER A 371 24.66 52.55 -30.17
N SER A 372 25.48 51.49 -30.14
CA SER A 372 26.95 51.39 -29.83
C SER A 372 27.60 51.67 -28.44
N ALA A 373 28.18 50.58 -27.87
CA ALA A 373 29.49 50.45 -27.15
C ALA A 373 29.68 51.01 -25.71
N SER A 374 30.34 50.31 -24.75
CA SER A 374 30.87 48.92 -24.66
C SER A 374 31.27 48.51 -23.22
N ALA A 375 31.16 47.21 -22.90
CA ALA A 375 31.82 46.46 -21.79
C ALA A 375 31.51 46.83 -20.31
N SER A 376 31.46 45.92 -19.33
CA SER A 376 31.34 44.43 -19.33
C SER A 376 30.91 43.95 -17.93
N ALA A 377 29.91 43.07 -17.83
CA ALA A 377 29.58 42.29 -16.63
C ALA A 377 28.86 40.99 -17.03
N SER A 378 29.04 39.91 -16.25
CA SER A 378 28.61 38.56 -16.64
C SER A 378 27.31 38.13 -15.96
N ALA A 379 26.38 37.59 -16.75
CA ALA A 379 25.26 36.77 -16.28
C ALA A 379 25.01 35.66 -17.33
N SER A 380 24.77 34.43 -16.90
CA SER A 380 24.65 33.26 -17.80
C SER A 380 23.26 32.66 -17.72
N ALA A 381 22.52 32.71 -18.83
CA ALA A 381 21.28 31.96 -19.03
C ALA A 381 21.03 31.77 -20.53
N SER A 382 20.93 30.51 -20.98
CA SER A 382 20.24 30.08 -22.22
C SER A 382 20.16 28.56 -22.25
N ALA A 383 19.04 28.05 -22.76
CA ALA A 383 18.73 26.63 -22.84
C ALA A 383 19.55 25.88 -23.90
N SER A 384 19.52 24.55 -23.79
CA SER A 384 19.61 23.62 -24.92
C SER A 384 18.60 22.49 -24.70
N ALA A 385 17.80 22.19 -25.72
CA ALA A 385 16.93 21.01 -25.70
C ALA A 385 17.75 19.71 -25.84
N SER A 386 17.15 18.57 -25.52
CA SER A 386 17.73 17.25 -25.78
C SER A 386 16.64 16.25 -26.17
N ALA A 387 16.23 16.30 -27.44
CA ALA A 387 15.49 15.20 -28.05
C ALA A 387 16.43 13.99 -28.20
N SER A 388 16.00 12.82 -27.74
CA SER A 388 16.73 11.57 -27.87
C SER A 388 15.93 10.59 -28.72
N VAL A 389 16.38 10.37 -29.95
CA VAL A 389 15.86 9.33 -30.85
C VAL A 389 16.97 8.33 -31.12
N SER A 390 16.68 7.06 -30.89
CA SER A 390 17.63 5.96 -31.07
C SER A 390 17.92 5.69 -32.54
N ALA A 391 19.19 5.77 -32.94
CA ALA A 391 19.66 5.11 -34.17
C ALA A 391 21.15 4.76 -34.08
N SER A 392 21.47 3.53 -34.48
CA SER A 392 22.83 3.03 -34.70
C SER A 392 23.62 3.83 -35.73
N VAL A 393 24.94 3.96 -35.56
CA VAL A 393 25.85 4.37 -36.64
C VAL A 393 27.00 3.37 -36.75
N SER A 394 27.27 2.93 -37.99
CA SER A 394 28.51 2.24 -38.37
C SER A 394 29.27 3.14 -39.33
N ASP A 395 30.56 3.37 -39.09
CA ASP A 395 31.41 4.15 -39.99
C ASP A 395 31.72 3.38 -41.29
N ALA A 396 31.49 4.01 -42.46
CA ALA A 396 32.58 4.70 -43.17
C ALA A 396 32.21 5.21 -44.59
N ALA A 397 32.70 6.43 -44.86
CA ALA A 397 33.24 6.92 -46.15
C ALA A 397 32.32 7.24 -47.38
N LEU A 398 32.29 8.56 -47.70
CA LEU A 398 32.46 9.19 -49.04
C LEU A 398 31.37 8.91 -50.13
N SER A 399 30.86 9.89 -50.92
CA SER A 399 31.38 11.22 -51.29
C SER A 399 30.35 12.21 -51.89
N SER A 400 30.67 13.51 -51.80
CA SER A 400 30.46 14.56 -52.84
C SER A 400 29.05 14.95 -53.36
N SER A 401 28.53 16.04 -52.79
CA SER A 401 28.24 17.35 -53.44
C SER A 401 27.02 17.59 -54.39
N ALA A 402 26.23 18.61 -53.99
CA ALA A 402 25.67 19.73 -54.80
C ALA A 402 24.49 19.46 -55.79
N ALA A 403 23.61 20.42 -56.11
CA ALA A 403 23.17 21.67 -55.44
C ALA A 403 21.94 22.30 -56.18
N GLY A 404 21.12 23.10 -55.48
CA GLY A 404 19.99 23.89 -56.03
C GLY A 404 18.65 23.14 -56.09
N SER A 405 17.48 23.66 -55.70
CA SER A 405 16.81 24.97 -55.93
C SER A 405 16.19 25.10 -57.34
N SER A 406 14.91 25.44 -57.56
CA SER A 406 13.88 25.99 -56.64
C SER A 406 12.43 25.90 -57.17
N THR A 407 11.47 26.34 -56.34
CA THR A 407 10.17 27.00 -56.68
C THR A 407 9.06 26.27 -57.49
N ASP A 408 8.00 25.92 -56.75
CA ASP A 408 6.60 26.43 -56.86
C ASP A 408 5.57 25.99 -57.94
N ALA A 409 4.31 25.93 -57.44
CA ALA A 409 3.03 26.29 -58.08
C ALA A 409 2.32 25.35 -59.09
N ALA A 410 1.53 24.42 -58.52
CA ALA A 410 0.05 24.36 -58.66
C ALA A 410 -0.66 24.32 -60.06
N SER A 411 -1.30 23.16 -60.30
CA SER A 411 -2.73 23.00 -60.66
C SER A 411 -3.25 23.00 -62.12
N SER A 412 -4.29 22.16 -62.30
CA SER A 412 -5.38 22.18 -63.31
C SER A 412 -5.17 21.65 -64.76
N SER A 413 -5.40 20.34 -64.90
CA SER A 413 -6.42 19.70 -65.78
C SER A 413 -6.45 19.83 -67.33
N ALA A 414 -6.86 18.70 -67.96
CA ALA A 414 -7.73 18.55 -69.14
C ALA A 414 -7.17 18.08 -70.53
N VAL A 415 -7.15 16.75 -70.71
CA VAL A 415 -7.59 15.92 -71.88
C VAL A 415 -7.32 16.35 -73.35
N ALA A 416 -6.74 15.45 -74.18
CA ALA A 416 -7.44 14.72 -75.28
C ALA A 416 -6.58 14.28 -76.51
N SER A 417 -6.65 12.98 -76.85
CA SER A 417 -6.53 12.34 -78.20
C SER A 417 -6.68 10.82 -78.01
N SER A 418 -7.69 10.07 -78.49
CA SER A 418 -8.16 9.76 -79.87
C SER A 418 -7.23 8.82 -80.67
N SER A 419 -7.67 7.75 -81.37
CA SER A 419 -8.97 7.03 -81.48
C SER A 419 -8.79 5.65 -82.20
N ALA A 420 -9.88 4.86 -82.31
CA ALA A 420 -10.13 3.74 -83.26
C ALA A 420 -9.62 2.31 -82.88
N ASP A 421 -10.34 1.19 -83.10
CA ASP A 421 -11.77 0.97 -83.43
C ASP A 421 -12.25 -0.52 -83.29
N VAL A 422 -13.53 -0.80 -83.60
CA VAL A 422 -14.19 -2.10 -84.00
C VAL A 422 -15.01 -2.92 -82.96
N SER A 423 -16.36 -2.83 -83.11
CA SER A 423 -17.45 -3.88 -83.03
C SER A 423 -17.54 -4.89 -81.85
N SER A 424 -18.59 -4.94 -80.98
CA SER A 424 -20.04 -5.30 -81.15
C SER A 424 -20.36 -6.82 -80.92
N SER A 425 -21.47 -7.30 -80.32
CA SER A 425 -22.69 -6.71 -79.70
C SER A 425 -23.58 -7.69 -78.88
N ALA A 426 -24.25 -7.17 -77.82
CA ALA A 426 -25.66 -7.39 -77.38
C ALA A 426 -26.15 -8.61 -76.50
N THR A 427 -27.24 -8.31 -75.76
CA THR A 427 -28.30 -9.13 -75.09
C THR A 427 -28.04 -9.93 -73.78
N ASP A 428 -28.39 -9.27 -72.66
CA ASP A 428 -29.53 -9.58 -71.74
C ASP A 428 -29.68 -10.85 -70.85
N SER A 429 -29.97 -10.56 -69.56
CA SER A 429 -31.02 -11.13 -68.68
C SER A 429 -30.81 -12.37 -67.78
N ALA A 430 -31.44 -12.28 -66.59
CA ALA A 430 -31.71 -13.28 -65.52
C ALA A 430 -30.50 -13.90 -64.77
N SER A 431 -30.42 -14.11 -63.43
CA SER A 431 -31.23 -13.93 -62.20
C SER A 431 -31.52 -15.21 -61.39
N VAL A 432 -31.46 -15.10 -60.05
CA VAL A 432 -31.92 -16.00 -58.96
C VAL A 432 -31.54 -17.50 -58.97
N SER A 433 -30.71 -17.95 -58.01
CA SER A 433 -31.15 -18.80 -56.85
C SER A 433 -30.03 -19.57 -56.10
N ALA A 434 -29.89 -19.28 -54.79
CA ALA A 434 -29.77 -20.19 -53.63
C ALA A 434 -28.72 -21.34 -53.51
N ALA A 435 -28.20 -21.43 -52.27
CA ALA A 435 -27.91 -22.64 -51.46
C ALA A 435 -26.68 -23.55 -51.74
N ALA A 436 -25.59 -23.23 -51.02
CA ALA A 436 -24.95 -24.05 -49.96
C ALA A 436 -24.30 -25.44 -50.24
N SER A 437 -23.36 -25.78 -49.32
CA SER A 437 -22.90 -27.12 -48.90
C SER A 437 -21.71 -27.83 -49.61
N SER A 438 -20.51 -27.57 -49.06
CA SER A 438 -19.64 -28.55 -48.38
C SER A 438 -18.86 -29.68 -49.11
N SER A 439 -17.58 -29.81 -48.71
CA SER A 439 -16.80 -31.07 -48.47
C SER A 439 -15.97 -31.75 -49.58
N ALA A 440 -14.69 -32.02 -49.22
CA ALA A 440 -13.88 -33.22 -49.55
C ALA A 440 -13.37 -33.41 -51.01
N ASP A 441 -12.22 -34.06 -51.33
CA ASP A 441 -11.11 -34.61 -50.50
C ASP A 441 -9.82 -34.97 -51.29
N ILE A 442 -8.69 -35.19 -50.57
CA ILE A 442 -7.61 -36.21 -50.78
C ILE A 442 -6.64 -36.20 -52.02
N SER A 443 -5.32 -36.08 -51.72
CA SER A 443 -4.11 -36.75 -52.33
C SER A 443 -3.63 -36.48 -53.79
N SER A 444 -2.34 -36.64 -54.18
CA SER A 444 -1.05 -36.82 -53.44
C SER A 444 0.22 -36.73 -54.34
N SER A 445 1.42 -36.64 -53.72
CA SER A 445 2.70 -37.32 -54.06
C SER A 445 3.97 -36.52 -54.50
N ALA A 446 5.11 -36.95 -53.89
CA ALA A 446 6.51 -36.96 -54.35
C ALA A 446 7.46 -35.72 -54.28
N THR A 447 8.36 -35.73 -53.27
CA THR A 447 9.82 -35.36 -53.28
C THR A 447 10.30 -33.98 -53.81
N ALA A 448 11.18 -33.20 -53.16
CA ALA A 448 11.86 -33.21 -51.84
C ALA A 448 12.71 -31.87 -51.74
N SER A 449 13.49 -31.46 -50.71
CA SER A 449 13.76 -31.86 -49.30
C SER A 449 14.71 -30.84 -48.63
N VAL A 450 14.60 -30.61 -47.30
CA VAL A 450 15.52 -29.88 -46.35
C VAL A 450 15.85 -28.40 -46.66
N SER A 451 15.83 -27.46 -45.70
CA SER A 451 15.94 -27.57 -44.23
C SER A 451 14.93 -26.71 -43.45
N ALA A 452 14.70 -27.07 -42.17
CA ALA A 452 13.67 -26.50 -41.28
C ALA A 452 14.23 -26.27 -39.84
N SER A 453 13.47 -25.77 -38.86
CA SER A 453 12.47 -26.57 -38.11
C SER A 453 11.49 -25.67 -37.33
N ALA A 454 10.26 -26.14 -37.09
CA ALA A 454 9.18 -25.37 -36.44
C ALA A 454 8.10 -26.25 -35.75
N SER A 455 7.26 -25.59 -34.93
CA SER A 455 5.82 -25.84 -34.65
C SER A 455 5.28 -27.20 -34.11
N ILE A 456 4.80 -27.15 -32.85
CA ILE A 456 3.44 -27.50 -32.34
C ILE A 456 2.73 -28.83 -32.78
N SER A 457 2.56 -29.76 -31.81
CA SER A 457 1.43 -30.70 -31.51
C SER A 457 0.85 -31.67 -32.58
N ALA A 458 0.06 -32.74 -32.30
CA ALA A 458 -0.57 -33.22 -31.05
C ALA A 458 -0.81 -34.77 -31.02
N SER A 459 -1.03 -35.34 -29.82
CA SER A 459 -1.87 -36.53 -29.46
C SER A 459 -1.65 -37.91 -30.14
N ALA A 460 -1.65 -39.06 -29.45
CA ALA A 460 -1.78 -39.43 -28.02
C ALA A 460 -1.16 -40.88 -27.85
N SER A 461 -1.43 -41.82 -26.90
CA SER A 461 -2.55 -42.14 -25.98
C SER A 461 -2.14 -43.16 -24.88
N ALA A 462 -3.09 -43.52 -24.00
CA ALA A 462 -3.20 -44.80 -23.23
C ALA A 462 -2.29 -45.07 -21.99
N SER A 463 -2.83 -44.70 -20.81
CA SER A 463 -2.92 -45.50 -19.56
C SER A 463 -1.62 -46.01 -18.86
N ALA A 464 -1.34 -45.77 -17.57
CA ALA A 464 -2.22 -45.90 -16.39
C ALA A 464 -1.54 -45.42 -15.07
N SER A 465 -2.33 -45.25 -13.99
CA SER A 465 -1.94 -45.16 -12.55
C SER A 465 -0.92 -44.06 -12.14
N ALA A 466 -1.23 -42.97 -11.43
CA ALA A 466 -1.99 -42.77 -10.19
C ALA A 466 -1.31 -43.25 -8.88
N THR A 467 -0.78 -42.29 -8.09
CA THR A 467 -0.84 -42.24 -6.61
C THR A 467 -0.48 -40.84 -6.08
N ASN A 468 -1.10 -40.43 -4.96
CA ASN A 468 -0.78 -39.20 -4.22
C ASN A 468 0.50 -39.37 -3.36
N SER A 469 1.05 -38.28 -2.81
CA SER A 469 1.10 -37.99 -1.34
C SER A 469 2.22 -37.02 -0.94
N VAL A 470 1.91 -36.09 -0.03
CA VAL A 470 2.86 -35.18 0.62
C VAL A 470 3.37 -35.81 1.93
N SER A 471 4.69 -35.80 2.16
CA SER A 471 5.38 -35.83 3.47
C SER A 471 6.89 -35.60 3.22
N ALA A 472 7.58 -34.59 3.75
CA ALA A 472 7.77 -34.10 5.13
C ALA A 472 8.97 -34.74 5.85
N ALA A 473 9.66 -33.92 6.67
CA ALA A 473 11.00 -34.11 7.28
C ALA A 473 12.17 -34.13 6.24
N ALA A 474 13.29 -33.41 6.36
CA ALA A 474 14.06 -32.76 7.44
C ALA A 474 15.28 -33.55 7.96
N SER A 475 16.31 -32.77 8.36
CA SER A 475 17.46 -33.13 9.20
C SER A 475 18.69 -33.84 8.61
N SER A 476 19.82 -33.11 8.66
CA SER A 476 21.22 -33.55 8.86
C SER A 476 21.94 -34.35 7.76
N PHE A 477 23.25 -34.10 7.59
CA PHE A 477 24.28 -35.07 7.97
C PHE A 477 25.70 -34.48 8.03
N SER A 478 26.50 -35.01 8.96
CA SER A 478 27.96 -34.89 9.07
C SER A 478 28.44 -36.04 9.96
N ALA A 479 29.56 -36.72 9.73
CA ALA A 479 30.52 -36.72 8.62
C ALA A 479 31.35 -38.05 8.70
N VAL A 480 32.45 -38.18 7.91
CA VAL A 480 33.51 -39.22 8.03
C VAL A 480 33.04 -40.69 7.74
N SER A 481 33.83 -41.69 7.29
CA SER A 481 35.28 -41.84 7.06
C SER A 481 35.68 -42.83 5.93
N ASN A 482 36.83 -42.59 5.30
CA ASN A 482 37.92 -43.53 4.93
C ASN A 482 37.72 -44.90 4.21
N SER A 483 38.26 -44.95 2.98
CA SER A 483 39.39 -45.80 2.51
C SER A 483 39.25 -47.28 2.08
N ALA A 484 39.87 -47.59 0.92
CA ALA A 484 40.49 -48.86 0.48
C ALA A 484 39.58 -50.11 0.26
N ALA A 485 39.86 -51.12 -0.59
CA ALA A 485 40.82 -51.38 -1.68
C ALA A 485 40.47 -52.79 -2.29
N ALA A 486 40.89 -53.28 -3.47
CA ALA A 486 41.47 -52.80 -4.74
C ALA A 486 41.49 -54.02 -5.74
N SER A 487 42.39 -54.07 -6.73
CA SER A 487 42.65 -55.16 -7.74
C SER A 487 41.95 -55.00 -9.10
N SER A 488 42.54 -55.34 -10.28
CA SER A 488 43.91 -55.84 -10.58
C SER A 488 44.30 -55.73 -12.08
N SER A 489 45.63 -55.73 -12.34
CA SER A 489 46.36 -56.21 -13.55
C SER A 489 46.21 -55.50 -14.92
N ALA A 490 47.24 -55.39 -15.79
CA ALA A 490 48.71 -55.60 -15.64
C ALA A 490 49.51 -55.09 -16.88
N VAL A 491 50.85 -54.97 -16.73
CA VAL A 491 51.95 -54.74 -17.72
C VAL A 491 51.83 -53.51 -18.66
N ALA A 492 52.83 -52.62 -18.80
CA ALA A 492 54.22 -52.54 -18.30
C ALA A 492 54.64 -51.03 -18.14
N SER A 493 55.88 -50.55 -17.94
CA SER A 493 57.24 -51.15 -18.01
C SER A 493 58.30 -50.33 -17.21
N SER A 494 59.59 -50.56 -17.48
CA SER A 494 60.81 -49.85 -17.03
C SER A 494 60.86 -48.34 -17.35
N SER A 495 61.55 -47.45 -16.61
CA SER A 495 62.31 -47.59 -15.34
C SER A 495 62.69 -46.23 -14.72
N THR A 496 62.93 -46.19 -13.41
CA THR A 496 63.48 -45.07 -12.58
C THR A 496 65.04 -45.05 -12.60
N PRO A 497 65.79 -44.16 -11.89
CA PRO A 497 65.42 -43.11 -10.91
C PRO A 497 66.10 -41.72 -11.11
N ALA A 498 65.99 -40.84 -10.11
CA ALA A 498 66.52 -39.47 -10.11
C ALA A 498 67.99 -39.34 -9.63
N ALA A 499 68.68 -38.28 -10.07
CA ALA A 499 69.96 -37.79 -9.54
C ALA A 499 70.16 -36.28 -9.87
N SER A 500 71.18 -35.64 -9.28
CA SER A 500 71.26 -34.17 -9.14
C SER A 500 72.22 -33.45 -10.11
N SER A 501 71.92 -32.16 -10.32
CA SER A 501 72.86 -31.03 -10.53
C SER A 501 73.78 -30.93 -11.76
N SER A 502 73.62 -29.81 -12.48
CA SER A 502 74.63 -28.92 -13.09
C SER A 502 75.41 -29.29 -14.38
N ASN A 503 75.19 -28.42 -15.39
CA ASN A 503 76.19 -27.68 -16.20
C ASN A 503 76.79 -28.20 -17.55
N ILE A 504 76.53 -27.36 -18.58
CA ILE A 504 77.47 -26.82 -19.60
C ILE A 504 77.62 -27.52 -20.98
N ALA A 505 77.84 -26.66 -22.01
CA ALA A 505 78.17 -26.90 -23.44
C ALA A 505 76.99 -27.29 -24.36
N SER A 506 76.86 -26.83 -25.62
CA SER A 506 77.58 -25.83 -26.46
C SER A 506 76.84 -25.61 -27.81
N SER A 507 77.05 -24.60 -28.67
CA SER A 507 77.68 -23.25 -28.59
C SER A 507 77.62 -22.51 -29.95
N SER A 508 77.78 -21.17 -29.97
CA SER A 508 78.17 -20.31 -31.13
C SER A 508 77.08 -19.95 -32.19
N ALA A 509 77.11 -18.82 -32.93
CA ALA A 509 78.17 -17.80 -33.12
C ALA A 509 77.66 -16.37 -33.54
N ALA A 510 78.57 -15.36 -33.47
CA ALA A 510 78.61 -14.06 -34.19
C ALA A 510 77.62 -12.91 -33.82
N ALA A 511 77.99 -11.60 -33.83
CA ALA A 511 79.32 -10.92 -33.86
C ALA A 511 79.27 -9.39 -33.53
N SER A 512 80.42 -8.81 -33.07
CA SER A 512 80.84 -7.38 -33.07
C SER A 512 80.04 -6.31 -32.27
N SER A 513 80.59 -5.21 -31.69
CA SER A 513 81.96 -4.69 -31.35
C SER A 513 81.84 -3.24 -30.75
N SER A 514 82.75 -2.58 -29.99
CA SER A 514 83.92 -2.90 -29.12
C SER A 514 84.57 -1.60 -28.54
N ALA A 515 85.42 -1.69 -27.49
CA ALA A 515 86.44 -0.68 -27.03
C ALA A 515 85.94 0.61 -26.25
N THR A 516 86.66 1.28 -25.31
CA THR A 516 87.95 1.05 -24.57
C THR A 516 88.15 1.98 -23.33
N GLY A 517 88.81 1.49 -22.25
CA GLY A 517 89.63 2.24 -21.24
C GLY A 517 88.92 3.02 -20.08
N SER A 518 89.58 3.45 -18.97
CA SER A 518 90.84 3.03 -18.28
C SER A 518 91.12 3.84 -16.96
N VAL A 519 91.59 3.19 -15.85
CA VAL A 519 92.18 3.78 -14.58
C VAL A 519 91.16 4.61 -13.71
N SER A 520 91.29 5.00 -12.41
CA SER A 520 92.31 4.99 -11.32
C SER A 520 91.64 4.94 -9.90
N VAL A 521 92.16 4.27 -8.83
CA VAL A 521 93.16 4.63 -7.76
C VAL A 521 92.62 5.31 -6.47
N ALA A 522 93.08 4.80 -5.30
CA ALA A 522 92.98 5.27 -3.89
C ALA A 522 91.57 5.31 -3.24
N ALA A 523 91.29 4.88 -2.00
CA ALA A 523 92.02 4.55 -0.75
C ALA A 523 92.14 5.65 0.32
N SER A 524 91.51 5.45 1.47
CA SER A 524 91.81 6.09 2.78
C SER A 524 91.18 5.26 3.93
N SER A 525 91.63 5.46 5.17
CA SER A 525 91.40 4.51 6.28
C SER A 525 91.42 5.13 7.68
N SER A 526 90.52 4.67 8.56
CA SER A 526 90.69 4.62 10.02
C SER A 526 89.79 3.50 10.58
N THR A 527 90.17 2.54 11.43
CA THR A 527 91.16 2.35 12.52
C THR A 527 90.69 2.73 13.93
N ALA A 528 90.82 1.72 14.82
CA ALA A 528 90.86 1.75 16.29
C ALA A 528 89.54 1.91 17.11
N ALA A 529 89.34 0.93 17.99
CA ALA A 529 88.61 1.02 19.27
C ALA A 529 89.67 1.12 20.41
N PRO A 530 89.46 0.75 21.71
CA PRO A 530 88.23 0.58 22.50
C PRO A 530 88.29 1.29 23.88
N SER A 531 87.16 1.39 24.61
CA SER A 531 87.04 1.43 26.08
C SER A 531 85.55 1.55 26.47
N SER A 532 84.91 0.78 27.36
CA SER A 532 85.24 0.15 28.66
C SER A 532 84.89 1.00 29.90
N SER A 533 83.67 0.83 30.42
CA SER A 533 83.37 0.65 31.86
C SER A 533 81.88 0.32 32.05
N ALA A 534 81.49 -0.20 33.21
CA ALA A 534 80.15 -0.77 33.46
C ALA A 534 79.50 -0.21 34.74
N ALA A 535 78.20 -0.53 34.91
CA ALA A 535 77.29 -0.23 36.02
C ALA A 535 76.72 1.22 36.05
N SER A 536 75.39 1.43 36.08
CA SER A 536 74.47 0.87 37.08
C SER A 536 72.98 0.92 36.69
N SER A 537 72.21 -0.02 37.26
CA SER A 537 70.80 0.10 37.71
C SER A 537 69.62 0.44 36.77
N SER A 538 68.46 -0.06 37.20
CA SER A 538 67.08 0.39 36.89
C SER A 538 66.56 0.29 35.45
N THR A 539 65.69 -0.69 35.27
CA THR A 539 64.68 -0.86 34.22
C THR A 539 63.89 0.42 33.89
N SER A 540 63.79 0.74 32.60
CA SER A 540 62.65 1.44 32.01
C SER A 540 62.17 0.63 30.80
N ALA A 541 60.89 0.26 30.78
CA ALA A 541 60.31 -0.52 29.69
C ALA A 541 59.98 0.39 28.51
N ALA A 542 60.87 0.46 27.52
CA ALA A 542 60.65 1.24 26.31
C ALA A 542 59.60 0.56 25.41
N SER A 543 58.61 1.32 24.97
CA SER A 543 57.55 0.85 24.07
C SER A 543 58.12 0.51 22.69
N SER A 544 58.13 -0.78 22.35
CA SER A 544 58.24 -1.23 20.97
C SER A 544 56.93 -0.91 20.24
N SER A 545 56.94 0.12 19.41
CA SER A 545 55.86 0.36 18.45
C SER A 545 55.73 -0.84 17.54
N ALA A 546 54.61 -1.55 17.61
CA ALA A 546 54.26 -2.51 16.58
C ALA A 546 54.20 -1.76 15.23
N ALA A 547 54.82 -2.31 14.18
CA ALA A 547 54.54 -1.85 12.84
C ALA A 547 53.05 -2.10 12.54
N PRO A 548 52.38 -1.24 11.75
CA PRO A 548 51.04 -1.58 11.27
C PRO A 548 51.13 -2.91 10.52
N ASN A 549 50.25 -3.86 10.85
CA ASN A 549 50.03 -5.00 9.99
C ASN A 549 49.50 -4.44 8.66
N SER A 550 50.30 -4.51 7.59
CA SER A 550 49.77 -4.39 6.25
C SER A 550 48.75 -5.50 6.07
N LEU A 551 47.47 -5.16 6.02
CA LEU A 551 46.45 -6.11 5.60
C LEU A 551 46.85 -6.62 4.20
N PRO A 552 46.74 -7.92 3.93
CA PRO A 552 46.98 -8.45 2.60
C PRO A 552 45.97 -7.86 1.60
N SER A 553 46.27 -7.96 0.30
CA SER A 553 45.40 -7.54 -0.80
C SER A 553 44.19 -8.49 -0.94
N GLY A 554 43.38 -8.57 0.11
CA GLY A 554 42.29 -9.53 0.25
C GLY A 554 40.99 -9.08 -0.41
N SER A 555 40.03 -10.00 -0.43
CA SER A 555 38.66 -9.78 -0.90
C SER A 555 37.65 -10.09 0.19
N VAL A 556 36.49 -9.44 0.12
CA VAL A 556 35.34 -9.72 0.99
C VAL A 556 34.07 -9.79 0.15
N ASP A 557 33.36 -10.91 0.22
CA ASP A 557 32.06 -11.08 -0.44
C ASP A 557 31.02 -10.17 0.26
N SER A 558 30.19 -9.43 -0.49
CA SER A 558 29.30 -8.41 0.08
C SER A 558 28.05 -8.94 0.76
N THR A 559 27.89 -10.26 0.85
CA THR A 559 26.73 -10.93 1.46
C THR A 559 26.60 -10.53 2.93
N ILE A 560 25.38 -10.20 3.38
CA ILE A 560 25.12 -9.83 4.77
C ILE A 560 24.76 -11.07 5.59
N LEU A 561 25.48 -11.32 6.68
CA LEU A 561 25.14 -12.36 7.66
C LEU A 561 24.12 -11.83 8.67
N ILE A 562 22.93 -12.41 8.72
CA ILE A 562 21.88 -12.03 9.69
C ILE A 562 21.77 -13.10 10.76
N ILE A 563 22.07 -12.74 12.00
CA ILE A 563 22.07 -13.63 13.17
C ILE A 563 20.82 -13.33 14.00
N ALA A 564 19.91 -14.30 14.09
CA ALA A 564 18.60 -14.14 14.71
C ALA A 564 18.18 -15.39 15.50
N ARG A 565 17.11 -15.29 16.30
CA ARG A 565 16.60 -16.39 17.15
C ARG A 565 15.74 -17.39 16.39
N ASP A 566 15.07 -16.92 15.34
CA ASP A 566 14.14 -17.63 14.48
C ASP A 566 14.00 -16.88 13.14
N GLU A 567 13.38 -17.50 12.14
CA GLU A 567 13.24 -16.95 10.79
C GLU A 567 12.34 -15.70 10.74
N THR A 568 11.36 -15.57 11.65
CA THR A 568 10.52 -14.37 11.77
C THR A 568 11.34 -13.17 12.23
N THR A 569 12.21 -13.37 13.22
CA THR A 569 13.18 -12.36 13.68
C THR A 569 14.23 -12.07 12.61
N ALA A 570 14.67 -13.07 11.84
CA ALA A 570 15.60 -12.86 10.73
C ALA A 570 14.98 -11.99 9.60
N ALA A 571 13.70 -12.21 9.29
CA ALA A 571 12.96 -11.45 8.28
C ALA A 571 12.83 -9.96 8.65
N ILE A 572 12.67 -9.63 9.93
CA ILE A 572 12.69 -8.24 10.42
C ILE A 572 14.01 -7.54 10.08
N GLY A 573 15.14 -8.25 10.17
CA GLY A 573 16.46 -7.71 9.84
C GLY A 573 16.84 -7.77 8.35
N SER A 574 16.03 -8.43 7.50
CA SER A 574 16.30 -8.54 6.06
C SER A 574 15.33 -7.77 5.17
N SER A 575 14.29 -7.17 5.73
CA SER A 575 13.24 -6.44 4.99
C SER A 575 13.81 -5.42 4.02
N GLY A 576 14.55 -4.41 4.50
CA GLY A 576 15.19 -3.43 3.64
C GLY A 576 16.18 -4.04 2.66
N LEU A 577 17.01 -5.01 3.08
CA LEU A 577 17.98 -5.67 2.18
C LEU A 577 17.29 -6.34 0.99
N LEU A 578 16.13 -6.99 1.20
CA LEU A 578 15.32 -7.56 0.14
C LEU A 578 14.74 -6.49 -0.80
N GLY A 579 14.36 -5.34 -0.27
CA GLY A 579 13.94 -4.17 -1.06
C GLY A 579 15.04 -3.64 -1.98
N TYR A 580 16.24 -3.39 -1.44
CA TYR A 580 17.39 -2.95 -2.23
C TYR A 580 17.90 -4.03 -3.21
N GLY A 581 17.65 -5.32 -2.93
CA GLY A 581 18.22 -6.45 -3.66
C GLY A 581 19.62 -6.87 -3.18
N ILE A 582 19.97 -6.55 -1.93
CA ILE A 582 21.27 -6.87 -1.32
C ILE A 582 21.29 -8.34 -0.88
N PRO A 583 22.24 -9.18 -1.33
CA PRO A 583 22.35 -10.57 -0.90
C PRO A 583 22.58 -10.72 0.62
N TYR A 584 21.85 -11.63 1.24
CA TYR A 584 21.98 -11.95 2.67
C TYR A 584 21.89 -13.45 2.94
N THR A 585 22.21 -13.87 4.17
CA THR A 585 22.12 -15.26 4.63
C THR A 585 21.78 -15.30 6.12
N TYR A 586 20.85 -16.18 6.51
CA TYR A 586 20.43 -16.34 7.90
C TYR A 586 21.31 -17.32 8.68
N LEU A 587 21.63 -16.97 9.93
CA LEU A 587 22.06 -17.87 10.98
C LEU A 587 21.01 -17.87 12.09
N ILE A 588 20.24 -18.94 12.17
CA ILE A 588 19.24 -19.13 13.23
C ILE A 588 19.90 -19.76 14.46
N VAL A 589 19.93 -19.02 15.57
CA VAL A 589 20.58 -19.39 16.83
C VAL A 589 19.50 -19.72 17.88
N PRO A 590 19.10 -21.00 18.03
CA PRO A 590 18.16 -21.39 19.08
C PRO A 590 18.79 -21.27 20.47
N GLN A 591 17.98 -21.35 21.54
CA GLN A 591 18.46 -21.26 22.94
C GLN A 591 19.53 -22.32 23.31
N ALA A 592 19.61 -23.44 22.59
CA ALA A 592 20.67 -24.43 22.77
C ALA A 592 22.05 -23.98 22.22
N GLY A 593 22.10 -22.87 21.50
CA GLY A 593 23.22 -22.44 20.67
C GLY A 593 23.26 -23.16 19.31
N THR A 594 24.12 -22.67 18.43
CA THR A 594 24.51 -23.32 17.17
C THR A 594 25.95 -22.93 16.82
N ALA A 595 26.58 -23.59 15.86
CA ALA A 595 27.88 -23.19 15.34
C ALA A 595 27.76 -21.97 14.42
N LEU A 596 28.82 -21.14 14.33
CA LEU A 596 28.88 -20.09 13.32
C LEU A 596 29.10 -20.70 11.92
N PRO A 597 28.63 -20.04 10.84
CA PRO A 597 29.09 -20.34 9.49
C PRO A 597 30.58 -20.01 9.37
N LYS A 598 31.25 -20.55 8.35
CA LYS A 598 32.64 -20.20 8.04
C LYS A 598 32.71 -18.72 7.64
N LEU A 599 33.19 -17.85 8.53
CA LEU A 599 33.20 -16.40 8.32
C LEU A 599 34.18 -15.97 7.21
N ASN A 600 35.32 -16.64 7.09
CA ASN A 600 36.35 -16.37 6.10
C ASN A 600 36.82 -17.66 5.41
N SER A 601 37.00 -17.62 4.09
CA SER A 601 37.43 -18.79 3.32
C SER A 601 38.93 -19.04 3.36
N SER A 602 39.73 -17.98 3.46
CA SER A 602 41.18 -17.98 3.63
C SER A 602 41.60 -16.86 4.61
N VAL A 603 42.89 -16.63 4.81
CA VAL A 603 43.36 -15.43 5.55
C VAL A 603 43.14 -14.13 4.78
N ASP A 604 42.94 -14.21 3.46
CA ASP A 604 42.81 -13.08 2.53
C ASP A 604 41.41 -13.02 1.90
N THR A 605 40.44 -13.81 2.38
CA THR A 605 39.10 -13.95 1.78
C THR A 605 38.02 -14.02 2.85
N GLY A 606 37.26 -12.94 3.04
CA GLY A 606 36.07 -12.90 3.91
C GLY A 606 34.80 -13.24 3.16
N ASN A 607 33.87 -13.97 3.78
CA ASN A 607 32.65 -14.48 3.12
C ASN A 607 31.41 -13.59 3.37
N PHE A 608 31.54 -12.53 4.18
CA PHE A 608 30.43 -11.65 4.55
C PHE A 608 30.88 -10.18 4.69
N GLY A 609 30.19 -9.25 4.01
CA GLY A 609 30.53 -7.83 3.95
C GLY A 609 29.94 -6.99 5.09
N GLY A 610 28.92 -7.53 5.75
CA GLY A 610 28.29 -6.94 6.92
C GLY A 610 27.63 -8.02 7.78
N ILE A 611 27.37 -7.71 9.05
CA ILE A 611 26.71 -8.60 10.00
C ILE A 611 25.57 -7.85 10.69
N ILE A 612 24.37 -8.40 10.70
CA ILE A 612 23.24 -7.90 11.50
C ILE A 612 22.97 -8.91 12.62
N VAL A 613 22.82 -8.46 13.87
CA VAL A 613 22.40 -9.32 14.99
C VAL A 613 21.14 -8.75 15.64
N LEU A 614 20.08 -9.55 15.72
CA LEU A 614 18.81 -9.15 16.35
C LEU A 614 18.69 -9.74 17.76
N ASP A 615 18.13 -8.95 18.69
CA ASP A 615 17.93 -9.28 20.11
C ASP A 615 19.21 -9.73 20.85
N SER A 616 20.39 -9.48 20.28
CA SER A 616 21.67 -10.14 20.63
C SER A 616 21.58 -11.67 20.74
N VAL A 617 20.63 -12.28 20.02
CA VAL A 617 20.13 -13.65 20.18
C VAL A 617 20.01 -14.09 21.64
N SER A 618 19.42 -13.21 22.46
CA SER A 618 19.30 -13.37 23.90
C SER A 618 18.07 -14.18 24.32
N TYR A 619 18.24 -15.00 25.35
CA TYR A 619 17.20 -15.84 25.95
C TYR A 619 17.31 -15.82 27.48
N ASP A 620 16.19 -16.03 28.17
CA ASP A 620 16.16 -16.26 29.61
C ASP A 620 16.56 -17.71 29.95
N TYR A 621 17.66 -17.87 30.69
CA TYR A 621 18.11 -19.16 31.24
C TYR A 621 17.72 -19.34 32.72
N GLY A 622 16.66 -18.65 33.15
CA GLY A 622 16.06 -18.75 34.49
C GLY A 622 16.98 -18.20 35.56
N ALA A 623 17.51 -19.08 36.43
CA ALA A 623 18.42 -18.67 37.51
C ALA A 623 19.75 -18.06 37.00
N SER A 624 20.12 -18.30 35.73
CA SER A 624 21.27 -17.67 35.07
C SER A 624 20.91 -16.36 34.34
N GLY A 625 19.63 -15.97 34.33
CA GLY A 625 19.14 -14.74 33.70
C GLY A 625 19.24 -14.71 32.17
N TRP A 626 19.05 -13.51 31.61
CA TRP A 626 19.14 -13.23 30.19
C TRP A 626 20.59 -13.17 29.72
N ARG A 627 20.91 -13.89 28.63
CA ARG A 627 22.20 -13.83 27.93
C ARG A 627 22.07 -14.32 26.49
N SER A 628 23.05 -13.97 25.66
CA SER A 628 23.16 -14.49 24.28
C SER A 628 23.24 -16.02 24.25
N ALA A 629 22.66 -16.63 23.22
CA ALA A 629 22.85 -18.05 22.87
C ALA A 629 24.15 -18.31 22.08
N LEU A 630 24.80 -17.27 21.55
CA LEU A 630 26.20 -17.35 21.14
C LEU A 630 27.11 -17.30 22.37
N SER A 631 28.15 -18.14 22.37
CA SER A 631 29.18 -18.13 23.42
C SER A 631 30.15 -16.97 23.29
N ASP A 632 30.85 -16.62 24.38
CA ASP A 632 31.90 -15.59 24.38
C ASP A 632 32.99 -15.85 23.33
N THR A 633 33.30 -17.11 23.06
CA THR A 633 34.24 -17.53 22.00
C THR A 633 33.72 -17.18 20.61
N GLN A 634 32.43 -17.40 20.33
CA GLN A 634 31.82 -17.06 19.05
C GLN A 634 31.69 -15.55 18.85
N TRP A 635 31.37 -14.80 19.92
CA TRP A 635 31.46 -13.34 19.89
C TRP A 635 32.90 -12.86 19.63
N ALA A 636 33.91 -13.51 20.22
CA ALA A 636 35.32 -13.20 19.93
C ALA A 636 35.73 -13.55 18.49
N GLU A 637 35.24 -14.65 17.93
CA GLU A 637 35.44 -15.03 16.51
C GLU A 637 34.83 -14.00 15.56
N ILE A 638 33.59 -13.55 15.82
CA ILE A 638 32.94 -12.49 15.05
C ILE A 638 33.72 -11.17 15.18
N HIS A 639 34.11 -10.78 16.38
CA HIS A 639 34.89 -9.55 16.60
C HIS A 639 36.27 -9.61 15.93
N ALA A 640 36.93 -10.77 15.91
CA ALA A 640 38.20 -10.97 15.20
C ALA A 640 37.99 -10.89 13.67
N TYR A 641 36.90 -11.44 13.14
CA TYR A 641 36.53 -11.30 11.73
C TYR A 641 36.31 -9.84 11.33
N GLN A 642 35.59 -9.06 12.16
CA GLN A 642 35.41 -7.61 11.94
C GLN A 642 36.75 -6.87 11.78
N THR A 643 37.72 -7.14 12.67
CA THR A 643 39.03 -6.47 12.63
C THR A 643 39.97 -7.01 11.54
N ALA A 644 39.82 -8.28 11.13
CA ALA A 644 40.64 -8.87 10.08
C ALA A 644 40.20 -8.47 8.66
N PHE A 645 38.91 -8.22 8.45
CA PHE A 645 38.31 -7.94 7.13
C PHE A 645 37.61 -6.57 7.04
N SER A 646 37.76 -5.72 8.07
CA SER A 646 37.15 -4.38 8.15
C SER A 646 35.62 -4.35 8.02
N VAL A 647 34.97 -5.44 8.48
CA VAL A 647 33.53 -5.68 8.35
C VAL A 647 32.73 -5.00 9.46
N ARG A 648 31.66 -4.30 9.06
CA ARG A 648 30.75 -3.58 9.96
C ARG A 648 29.66 -4.48 10.53
N MET A 649 29.26 -4.21 11.77
CA MET A 649 28.16 -4.91 12.44
C MET A 649 27.02 -3.95 12.80
N VAL A 650 25.78 -4.31 12.48
CA VAL A 650 24.57 -3.69 13.04
C VAL A 650 24.00 -4.58 14.13
N ARG A 651 23.53 -4.00 15.23
CA ARG A 651 22.81 -4.71 16.29
C ARG A 651 21.47 -4.05 16.52
N ILE A 652 20.42 -4.85 16.45
CA ILE A 652 19.02 -4.43 16.41
C ILE A 652 18.31 -4.96 17.66
N ASN A 653 17.50 -4.12 18.31
CA ASN A 653 16.81 -4.43 19.57
C ASN A 653 17.77 -4.91 20.69
N ASP A 654 18.93 -4.26 20.82
CA ASP A 654 19.89 -4.56 21.88
C ASP A 654 19.58 -3.77 23.17
N TYR A 655 19.96 -4.32 24.32
CA TYR A 655 19.81 -3.62 25.60
C TYR A 655 21.03 -2.70 25.85
N PRO A 656 20.85 -1.41 26.22
CA PRO A 656 21.96 -0.50 26.48
C PRO A 656 22.95 -1.05 27.52
N GLY A 657 24.24 -1.11 27.18
CA GLY A 657 25.24 -1.66 28.08
C GLY A 657 26.69 -1.47 27.63
N VAL A 658 27.61 -2.09 28.39
CA VAL A 658 29.06 -1.94 28.18
C VAL A 658 29.53 -2.41 26.79
N SER A 659 28.83 -3.36 26.17
CA SER A 659 29.09 -3.83 24.80
C SER A 659 28.82 -2.78 23.70
N SER A 660 28.04 -1.76 24.02
CA SER A 660 27.66 -0.64 23.15
C SER A 660 28.12 0.72 23.69
N GLY A 661 28.97 0.75 24.73
CA GLY A 661 29.47 2.00 25.33
C GLY A 661 28.38 2.86 25.98
N THR A 662 27.28 2.24 26.43
CA THR A 662 26.08 2.92 26.94
C THR A 662 25.57 2.36 28.26
N LEU A 663 24.69 3.10 28.92
CA LEU A 663 23.86 2.65 30.05
C LEU A 663 22.40 3.12 29.85
N PRO A 664 21.40 2.35 30.32
CA PRO A 664 20.01 2.78 30.30
C PRO A 664 19.81 3.95 31.28
N VAL A 665 19.04 4.96 30.89
CA VAL A 665 18.70 6.12 31.76
C VAL A 665 17.35 5.99 32.45
N ALA A 666 16.52 5.05 31.99
CA ALA A 666 15.16 4.83 32.46
C ALA A 666 14.78 3.34 32.33
N GLY A 667 13.53 3.02 32.68
CA GLY A 667 12.91 1.77 32.23
C GLY A 667 12.66 1.77 30.70
N GLY A 668 12.09 0.68 30.20
CA GLY A 668 11.64 0.64 28.80
C GLY A 668 10.45 1.58 28.55
N CYS A 669 10.30 2.02 27.31
CA CYS A 669 9.14 2.76 26.80
C CYS A 669 8.51 1.98 25.63
N CYS A 670 7.23 2.12 25.32
CA CYS A 670 6.24 2.97 25.97
C CYS A 670 4.99 2.18 26.35
N ASP A 671 4.39 2.53 27.49
CA ASP A 671 3.05 2.04 27.87
C ASP A 671 2.00 2.51 26.87
N THR A 672 0.90 1.77 26.72
CA THR A 672 -0.18 2.09 25.78
C THR A 672 -0.74 3.50 26.02
N GLY A 673 -0.68 4.35 24.99
CA GLY A 673 -1.10 5.76 25.06
C GLY A 673 0.04 6.75 25.31
N VAL A 674 1.26 6.29 25.62
CA VAL A 674 2.47 7.11 25.57
C VAL A 674 3.16 6.90 24.22
N SER A 675 3.47 7.99 23.53
CA SER A 675 4.30 7.97 22.32
C SER A 675 5.52 8.87 22.55
N GLN A 676 6.69 8.34 22.22
CA GLN A 676 7.96 9.07 22.22
C GLN A 676 8.45 9.14 20.77
N SER A 677 8.95 10.28 20.31
CA SER A 677 9.54 10.36 18.97
C SER A 677 10.94 9.76 18.92
N VAL A 678 11.37 9.33 17.74
CA VAL A 678 12.76 8.96 17.42
C VAL A 678 13.20 9.70 16.15
N PHE A 679 14.47 10.11 16.10
CA PHE A 679 15.06 10.81 14.96
C PHE A 679 16.56 10.55 14.84
N PHE A 680 17.11 10.69 13.63
CA PHE A 680 18.56 10.73 13.42
C PHE A 680 19.12 12.09 13.86
N SER A 681 19.97 12.11 14.88
CA SER A 681 20.66 13.32 15.33
C SER A 681 21.98 13.58 14.62
N ASP A 682 22.49 12.60 13.85
CA ASP A 682 23.67 12.75 13.00
C ASP A 682 23.66 11.68 11.89
N THR A 683 23.56 12.11 10.63
CA THR A 683 23.56 11.24 9.43
C THR A 683 24.91 11.20 8.69
N SER A 684 25.94 11.92 9.17
CA SER A 684 27.23 12.09 8.47
C SER A 684 27.99 10.79 8.21
N SER A 685 27.77 9.77 9.04
CA SER A 685 28.40 8.46 8.90
C SER A 685 27.76 7.57 7.82
N PHE A 686 26.63 7.99 7.25
CA PHE A 686 25.85 7.26 6.24
C PHE A 686 25.13 8.23 5.29
N SER A 687 25.82 9.29 4.86
CA SER A 687 25.26 10.38 4.04
C SER A 687 24.57 9.89 2.76
N THR A 688 25.07 8.83 2.12
CA THR A 688 24.48 8.21 0.92
C THR A 688 23.08 7.64 1.14
N ALA A 689 22.65 7.46 2.40
CA ALA A 689 21.26 7.15 2.72
C ALA A 689 20.30 8.26 2.26
N ASN A 690 20.77 9.51 2.10
CA ASN A 690 19.99 10.69 1.71
C ASN A 690 18.77 11.00 2.61
N ILE A 691 18.76 10.44 3.83
CA ILE A 691 17.76 10.70 4.88
C ILE A 691 18.10 11.97 5.67
N LYS A 692 17.07 12.67 6.13
CA LYS A 692 17.19 13.96 6.83
C LYS A 692 17.46 13.75 8.33
N ALA A 693 18.38 14.54 8.88
CA ALA A 693 18.59 14.63 10.32
C ALA A 693 17.42 15.42 10.96
N ASP A 694 17.22 15.20 12.26
CA ASP A 694 16.24 15.88 13.12
C ASP A 694 14.76 15.75 12.67
N ALA A 695 14.49 14.85 11.71
CA ALA A 695 13.14 14.47 11.29
C ALA A 695 12.55 13.43 12.25
N GLU A 696 11.65 13.88 13.14
CA GLU A 696 10.98 13.03 14.12
C GLU A 696 9.94 12.07 13.48
N VAL A 697 9.89 10.83 13.96
CA VAL A 697 8.85 9.83 13.68
C VAL A 697 8.41 9.13 14.99
N PRO A 698 7.16 8.65 15.12
CA PRO A 698 6.66 8.08 16.37
C PRO A 698 7.16 6.65 16.63
N THR A 699 7.47 6.31 17.88
CA THR A 699 7.80 4.93 18.32
C THR A 699 6.58 4.10 18.71
N THR A 700 5.35 4.53 18.36
CA THR A 700 4.10 3.86 18.75
C THR A 700 4.11 2.36 18.40
N GLY A 701 3.92 1.51 19.40
CA GLY A 701 3.97 0.04 19.26
C GLY A 701 5.37 -0.58 19.24
N LEU A 702 6.44 0.21 19.17
CA LEU A 702 7.83 -0.26 19.23
C LEU A 702 8.40 -0.08 20.64
N TYR A 703 8.58 -1.19 21.36
CA TYR A 703 9.30 -1.18 22.64
C TYR A 703 10.76 -0.74 22.46
N HIS A 704 11.27 0.08 23.38
CA HIS A 704 12.63 0.62 23.34
C HIS A 704 13.16 0.97 24.74
N VAL A 705 14.48 1.19 24.86
CA VAL A 705 15.15 1.50 26.13
C VAL A 705 16.05 2.74 25.97
N PRO A 706 15.57 3.92 26.41
CA PRO A 706 16.37 5.16 26.52
C PRO A 706 17.76 4.96 27.12
N ALA A 707 18.79 5.39 26.38
CA ALA A 707 20.20 5.21 26.75
C ALA A 707 20.97 6.53 26.98
N SER A 708 22.14 6.42 27.59
CA SER A 708 23.19 7.43 27.70
C SER A 708 24.54 6.84 27.30
N ILE A 709 25.46 7.66 26.77
CA ILE A 709 26.82 7.25 26.42
C ILE A 709 27.73 7.36 27.65
N THR A 710 28.51 6.32 27.94
CA THR A 710 29.48 6.31 29.06
C THR A 710 30.87 6.75 28.64
N ASP A 711 31.23 6.60 27.37
CA ASP A 711 32.53 6.99 26.83
C ASP A 711 32.40 7.55 25.39
N SER A 712 32.48 8.87 25.28
CA SER A 712 32.41 9.57 23.99
C SER A 712 33.70 9.49 23.15
N SER A 713 34.77 8.87 23.66
CA SER A 713 36.00 8.63 22.87
C SER A 713 35.90 7.39 21.97
N THR A 714 35.04 6.44 22.33
CA THR A 714 34.75 5.22 21.54
C THR A 714 33.32 5.16 20.98
N THR A 715 32.41 6.03 21.44
CA THR A 715 30.97 5.93 21.15
C THR A 715 30.35 7.27 20.74
N LYS A 716 29.68 7.29 19.60
CA LYS A 716 29.00 8.45 18.99
C LYS A 716 27.49 8.21 18.95
N ALA A 717 26.68 9.19 19.35
CA ALA A 717 25.24 9.17 19.14
C ALA A 717 24.89 9.44 17.66
N VAL A 718 23.95 8.69 17.10
CA VAL A 718 23.45 8.91 15.73
C VAL A 718 21.92 8.99 15.63
N ALA A 719 21.20 8.43 16.60
CA ALA A 719 19.77 8.65 16.77
C ALA A 719 19.42 8.90 18.23
N LYS A 720 18.37 9.71 18.45
CA LYS A 720 17.82 10.06 19.76
C LYS A 720 16.35 9.70 19.86
N PHE A 721 15.88 9.47 21.08
CA PHE A 721 14.46 9.62 21.41
C PHE A 721 14.21 11.05 21.91
N GLY A 722 13.08 11.64 21.49
CA GLY A 722 12.60 12.94 21.95
C GLY A 722 12.07 12.92 23.39
N THR A 723 11.36 13.96 23.81
CA THR A 723 10.72 14.01 25.14
C THR A 723 9.33 13.39 25.12
N ALA A 724 8.92 12.75 26.22
CA ALA A 724 7.59 12.15 26.38
C ALA A 724 7.14 12.14 27.85
N THR A 725 5.91 11.72 28.12
CA THR A 725 5.43 11.52 29.49
C THR A 725 6.26 10.44 30.19
N GLY A 726 6.97 10.83 31.26
CA GLY A 726 7.96 9.98 31.95
C GLY A 726 9.42 10.21 31.51
N PHE A 727 9.64 10.89 30.38
CA PHE A 727 10.95 11.07 29.73
C PHE A 727 11.18 12.57 29.46
N SER A 728 11.56 13.30 30.51
CA SER A 728 11.64 14.77 30.52
C SER A 728 12.86 15.39 29.81
N SER A 729 13.66 14.58 29.13
CA SER A 729 14.80 15.01 28.32
C SER A 729 14.99 14.06 27.15
N GLU A 730 15.66 14.52 26.08
CA GLU A 730 16.17 13.63 25.05
C GLU A 730 17.02 12.50 25.66
N SER A 731 17.08 11.38 24.95
CA SER A 731 17.93 10.24 25.30
C SER A 731 18.44 9.55 24.03
N ILE A 732 19.43 8.67 24.14
CA ILE A 732 20.05 8.04 22.97
C ILE A 732 19.22 6.83 22.53
N ALA A 733 18.87 6.80 21.24
CA ALA A 733 18.17 5.70 20.58
C ALA A 733 19.12 4.77 19.81
N ALA A 734 20.18 5.33 19.23
CA ALA A 734 21.22 4.55 18.59
C ALA A 734 22.60 5.20 18.64
N VAL A 735 23.62 4.35 18.63
CA VAL A 735 25.04 4.73 18.62
C VAL A 735 25.82 4.04 17.52
N ILE A 736 26.91 4.66 17.09
CA ILE A 736 28.03 4.00 16.42
C ILE A 736 29.19 3.92 17.41
N ASN A 737 29.77 2.74 17.60
CA ASN A 737 31.03 2.55 18.32
C ASN A 737 32.19 2.35 17.35
N ASN A 738 33.38 2.84 17.72
CA ASN A 738 34.66 2.37 17.19
C ASN A 738 35.52 1.86 18.36
N PHE A 739 35.65 0.54 18.45
CA PHE A 739 36.44 -0.14 19.47
C PHE A 739 37.77 -0.62 18.86
N ASN A 740 38.72 0.31 18.70
CA ASN A 740 40.05 0.08 18.11
C ASN A 740 39.99 -0.52 16.68
N GLY A 741 39.20 0.11 15.80
CA GLY A 741 38.97 -0.35 14.43
C GLY A 741 37.81 -1.34 14.28
N ARG A 742 37.29 -1.90 15.38
CA ARG A 742 36.05 -2.68 15.34
C ARG A 742 34.83 -1.77 15.42
N GLU A 743 34.09 -1.68 14.33
CA GLU A 743 32.92 -0.80 14.19
C GLU A 743 31.59 -1.53 14.45
N GLN A 744 30.67 -0.91 15.21
CA GLN A 744 29.27 -1.40 15.27
C GLN A 744 28.26 -0.25 15.36
N PHE A 745 27.06 -0.43 14.80
CA PHE A 745 25.90 0.46 14.90
C PHE A 745 24.82 -0.26 15.73
N VAL A 746 24.43 0.29 16.88
CA VAL A 746 23.54 -0.36 17.84
C VAL A 746 22.25 0.43 18.04
N TRP A 747 21.10 -0.21 17.85
CA TRP A 747 19.76 0.32 18.09
C TRP A 747 19.17 -0.22 19.40
N PHE A 748 18.71 0.68 20.27
CA PHE A 748 18.08 0.36 21.55
C PHE A 748 16.55 0.30 21.47
N MET A 749 16.02 -0.19 20.33
CA MET A 749 14.59 -0.32 20.05
C MET A 749 14.28 -1.56 19.23
N SER A 750 13.04 -2.04 19.37
CA SER A 750 12.44 -3.11 18.57
C SER A 750 11.97 -2.63 17.20
N TRP A 751 11.81 -3.56 16.27
CA TRP A 751 11.63 -3.31 14.83
C TRP A 751 10.51 -4.15 14.24
N ALA A 752 9.73 -3.57 13.33
CA ALA A 752 8.68 -4.25 12.58
C ALA A 752 8.33 -3.52 11.25
N PRO A 753 9.23 -3.50 10.24
CA PRO A 753 8.99 -2.79 8.97
C PRO A 753 7.74 -3.28 8.20
N SER A 754 7.28 -4.50 8.49
CA SER A 754 6.02 -5.05 7.99
C SER A 754 4.76 -4.21 8.34
N TRP A 755 4.81 -3.34 9.35
CA TRP A 755 3.73 -2.42 9.69
C TRP A 755 4.18 -1.02 10.14
N SER A 756 5.44 -0.85 10.59
CA SER A 756 5.94 0.41 11.12
C SER A 756 6.66 1.25 10.04
N LEU A 757 6.14 2.44 9.76
CA LEU A 757 6.84 3.49 9.01
C LEU A 757 8.20 3.77 9.67
N THR A 758 8.22 3.92 11.00
CA THR A 758 9.43 4.22 11.78
C THR A 758 10.51 3.16 11.61
N SER A 759 10.20 1.86 11.72
CA SER A 759 11.23 0.83 11.46
C SER A 759 11.77 0.93 10.03
N THR A 760 10.90 1.11 9.04
CA THR A 760 11.29 1.18 7.63
C THR A 760 12.16 2.41 7.34
N TYR A 761 11.79 3.58 7.84
CA TYR A 761 12.59 4.80 7.75
C TYR A 761 14.01 4.65 8.32
N LEU A 762 14.14 3.95 9.45
CA LEU A 762 15.41 3.83 10.16
C LEU A 762 16.38 2.79 9.54
N GLU A 763 15.92 1.79 8.75
CA GLU A 763 16.83 0.77 8.18
C GLU A 763 17.84 1.36 7.21
N HIS A 764 17.42 2.31 6.37
CA HIS A 764 18.27 2.95 5.36
C HIS A 764 19.56 3.53 5.95
N GLY A 765 19.49 4.12 7.15
CA GLY A 765 20.67 4.66 7.84
C GLY A 765 21.70 3.59 8.19
N HIS A 766 21.26 2.44 8.73
CA HIS A 766 22.19 1.37 9.10
C HIS A 766 22.62 0.50 7.91
N ILE A 767 21.76 0.32 6.89
CA ILE A 767 22.09 -0.39 5.64
C ILE A 767 23.20 0.35 4.88
N HIS A 768 23.03 1.66 4.65
CA HIS A 768 24.06 2.46 3.98
C HIS A 768 25.35 2.60 4.81
N TRP A 769 25.23 2.67 6.15
CA TRP A 769 26.41 2.65 7.01
C TRP A 769 27.20 1.35 6.90
N MET A 770 26.53 0.21 7.02
CA MET A 770 27.14 -1.12 7.01
C MET A 770 27.82 -1.43 5.67
N THR A 771 27.15 -1.11 4.56
CA THR A 771 27.65 -1.33 3.19
C THR A 771 28.64 -0.24 2.72
N ARG A 772 28.91 0.80 3.54
CA ARG A 772 29.65 2.01 3.13
C ARG A 772 29.05 2.71 1.88
N GLY A 773 27.76 2.47 1.59
CA GLY A 773 27.10 2.93 0.37
C GLY A 773 27.54 2.23 -0.93
N LEU A 774 28.20 1.08 -0.83
CA LEU A 774 28.67 0.27 -1.97
C LEU A 774 28.10 -1.15 -1.85
N PHE A 775 27.11 -1.47 -2.69
CA PHE A 775 26.40 -2.75 -2.62
C PHE A 775 25.85 -3.21 -3.96
N LEU A 776 25.65 -4.52 -4.09
CA LEU A 776 24.83 -5.12 -5.14
C LEU A 776 23.37 -4.81 -4.80
N GLY A 777 22.64 -4.20 -5.73
CA GLY A 777 21.29 -3.69 -5.50
C GLY A 777 21.08 -2.29 -6.07
N LYS A 778 19.90 -1.74 -5.86
CA LYS A 778 19.46 -0.40 -6.30
C LYS A 778 18.53 0.24 -5.28
N ARG A 779 18.43 1.56 -5.28
CA ARG A 779 17.26 2.30 -4.76
C ARG A 779 16.64 3.09 -5.90
N LYS A 780 15.33 2.92 -6.11
CA LYS A 780 14.48 3.77 -6.96
C LYS A 780 13.11 3.87 -6.30
N ILE A 781 12.45 5.02 -6.49
CA ILE A 781 11.17 5.32 -5.86
C ILE A 781 10.18 5.66 -6.97
N HIS A 782 9.18 4.80 -7.09
CA HIS A 782 8.10 4.93 -8.06
C HIS A 782 6.80 5.21 -7.33
N LEU A 783 6.07 6.22 -7.79
CA LEU A 783 4.77 6.62 -7.28
C LEU A 783 3.83 6.78 -8.48
N GLY A 784 3.40 5.65 -9.03
CA GLY A 784 2.31 5.64 -10.01
C GLY A 784 0.99 5.85 -9.29
N ALA A 785 0.21 6.83 -9.73
CA ALA A 785 -1.18 7.01 -9.35
C ALA A 785 -2.03 6.81 -10.61
N GLN A 786 -2.73 5.67 -10.66
CA GLN A 786 -3.60 5.31 -11.76
C GLN A 786 -5.01 5.81 -11.47
N ILE A 787 -5.62 6.47 -12.45
CA ILE A 787 -6.99 6.96 -12.41
C ILE A 787 -7.82 6.07 -13.33
N ASP A 788 -8.61 5.19 -12.74
CA ASP A 788 -9.57 4.31 -13.39
C ASP A 788 -10.86 5.08 -13.78
N ASP A 789 -11.78 4.42 -14.50
CA ASP A 789 -13.07 4.95 -14.98
C ASP A 789 -13.04 6.22 -15.86
N VAL A 790 -11.91 6.61 -16.47
CA VAL A 790 -11.86 7.86 -17.27
C VAL A 790 -12.74 7.73 -18.52
N GLN A 791 -13.43 8.81 -18.87
CA GLN A 791 -14.60 8.91 -19.76
C GLN A 791 -15.93 8.38 -19.19
N LEU A 792 -15.97 7.52 -18.17
CA LEU A 792 -17.24 7.07 -17.55
C LEU A 792 -17.85 8.13 -16.61
N SER A 793 -19.10 7.91 -16.21
CA SER A 793 -19.77 8.61 -15.10
C SER A 793 -20.06 7.61 -13.98
N THR A 794 -20.01 8.06 -12.73
CA THR A 794 -20.10 7.20 -11.54
C THR A 794 -21.03 7.85 -10.51
N GLU A 795 -22.05 7.16 -9.98
CA GLU A 795 -22.83 7.67 -8.85
C GLU A 795 -21.96 7.71 -7.57
N PRO A 796 -21.90 8.86 -6.86
CA PRO A 796 -21.11 8.96 -5.64
C PRO A 796 -21.80 8.28 -4.44
N TYR A 797 -21.03 7.58 -3.61
CA TYR A 797 -21.52 6.88 -2.41
C TYR A 797 -22.28 7.81 -1.44
N TYR A 798 -21.75 9.02 -1.24
CA TYR A 798 -22.33 10.00 -0.33
C TYR A 798 -22.19 11.45 -0.86
N PRO A 799 -23.22 12.30 -0.68
CA PRO A 799 -24.58 11.96 -0.25
C PRO A 799 -25.33 11.15 -1.32
N PRO A 800 -26.05 10.07 -0.95
CA PRO A 800 -26.66 9.16 -1.92
C PRO A 800 -27.81 9.80 -2.69
N GLY A 801 -27.97 9.43 -3.97
CA GLY A 801 -29.00 9.97 -4.84
C GLY A 801 -28.66 11.36 -5.41
N LEU A 802 -27.37 11.70 -5.52
CA LEU A 802 -26.90 12.79 -6.38
C LEU A 802 -27.07 12.45 -7.87
N GLY A 803 -27.03 11.17 -8.22
CA GLY A 803 -26.90 10.70 -9.61
C GLY A 803 -25.46 10.72 -10.11
N ASP A 804 -25.24 10.19 -11.31
CA ASP A 804 -23.91 9.97 -11.87
C ASP A 804 -23.13 11.28 -12.07
N MET A 805 -21.85 11.25 -11.70
CA MET A 805 -20.92 12.38 -11.82
C MET A 805 -19.74 12.01 -12.73
N ARG A 806 -19.27 13.00 -13.51
CA ARG A 806 -18.14 12.91 -14.44
C ARG A 806 -17.23 14.13 -14.21
N ILE A 807 -15.91 13.91 -14.17
CA ILE A 807 -14.94 15.01 -14.25
C ILE A 807 -15.01 15.73 -15.60
N ASN A 808 -14.46 16.94 -15.67
CA ASN A 808 -14.44 17.72 -16.91
C ASN A 808 -13.06 18.33 -17.19
N ILE A 809 -12.98 19.12 -18.27
CA ILE A 809 -11.76 19.83 -18.70
C ILE A 809 -11.23 20.77 -17.59
N GLU A 810 -12.11 21.35 -16.77
CA GLU A 810 -11.73 22.24 -15.67
C GLU A 810 -10.99 21.47 -14.56
N ASP A 811 -11.48 20.27 -14.22
CA ASP A 811 -10.80 19.35 -13.31
C ASP A 811 -9.44 18.90 -13.87
N LEU A 812 -9.35 18.58 -15.17
CA LEU A 812 -8.08 18.21 -15.81
C LEU A 812 -7.06 19.37 -15.79
N GLN A 813 -7.47 20.59 -16.12
CA GLN A 813 -6.59 21.76 -16.10
C GLN A 813 -6.07 22.05 -14.69
N ALA A 814 -6.92 21.92 -13.66
CA ALA A 814 -6.50 22.05 -12.27
C ALA A 814 -5.41 21.02 -11.89
N HIS A 815 -5.49 19.78 -12.41
CA HIS A 815 -4.45 18.77 -12.22
C HIS A 815 -3.16 19.09 -12.98
N ILE A 816 -3.22 19.65 -14.19
CA ILE A 816 -2.02 20.14 -14.89
C ILE A 816 -1.33 21.24 -14.07
N ASP A 817 -2.09 22.25 -13.64
CA ASP A 817 -1.56 23.39 -12.89
C ASP A 817 -0.94 22.93 -11.55
N TRP A 818 -1.57 21.98 -10.86
CA TRP A 818 -1.06 21.40 -9.62
C TRP A 818 0.17 20.49 -9.83
N GLN A 819 0.19 19.62 -10.84
CA GLN A 819 1.36 18.76 -11.13
C GLN A 819 2.62 19.62 -11.36
N ASN A 820 2.48 20.74 -12.08
CA ASN A 820 3.57 21.71 -12.28
C ASN A 820 4.02 22.36 -10.95
N GLN A 821 3.10 22.76 -10.08
CA GLN A 821 3.41 23.33 -8.75
C GLN A 821 3.98 22.31 -7.75
N LEU A 822 3.69 21.02 -7.92
CA LEU A 822 4.30 19.93 -7.15
C LEU A 822 5.74 19.66 -7.61
N ALA A 823 6.00 19.70 -8.91
CA ALA A 823 7.33 19.51 -9.48
C ALA A 823 8.37 20.53 -8.96
N GLU A 824 7.97 21.78 -8.68
CA GLU A 824 8.85 22.80 -8.09
C GLU A 824 9.24 22.52 -6.63
N ARG A 825 8.47 21.70 -5.89
CA ARG A 825 8.69 21.37 -4.47
C ARG A 825 9.34 20.00 -4.25
N LEU A 826 9.36 19.15 -5.27
CA LEU A 826 9.96 17.81 -5.22
C LEU A 826 11.51 17.84 -5.25
N PRO A 827 12.19 16.82 -4.69
CA PRO A 827 13.65 16.69 -4.82
C PRO A 827 14.09 16.63 -6.27
N ALA A 828 15.24 17.25 -6.59
CA ALA A 828 15.75 17.33 -7.95
C ALA A 828 15.84 15.94 -8.62
N GLY A 829 15.44 15.83 -9.89
CA GLY A 829 15.36 14.56 -10.62
C GLY A 829 14.05 13.79 -10.41
N SER A 830 13.10 14.32 -9.64
CA SER A 830 11.73 13.81 -9.60
C SER A 830 10.95 14.17 -10.87
N GLU A 831 9.94 13.37 -11.20
CA GLU A 831 9.02 13.58 -12.31
C GLU A 831 7.71 12.87 -11.99
N PHE A 832 6.66 13.60 -11.60
CA PHE A 832 5.37 13.04 -11.20
C PHE A 832 4.28 13.45 -12.19
N TRP A 833 3.43 12.48 -12.53
CA TRP A 833 2.23 12.61 -13.35
C TRP A 833 1.25 11.47 -13.04
N LEU A 834 -0.05 11.72 -13.25
CA LEU A 834 -1.12 10.72 -13.15
C LEU A 834 -1.23 9.89 -14.43
N GLU A 835 -1.48 8.58 -14.31
CA GLU A 835 -1.77 7.68 -15.45
C GLU A 835 -3.28 7.48 -15.56
N LEU A 836 -3.90 7.92 -16.67
CA LEU A 836 -5.33 7.84 -16.92
C LEU A 836 -5.66 6.53 -17.64
N ALA A 837 -6.59 5.75 -17.07
CA ALA A 837 -7.09 4.51 -17.64
C ALA A 837 -8.48 4.73 -18.25
N HIS A 838 -8.58 4.59 -19.57
CA HIS A 838 -9.68 5.13 -20.37
C HIS A 838 -10.70 4.09 -20.85
N ASN A 839 -11.98 4.46 -20.84
CA ASN A 839 -13.13 3.69 -21.34
C ASN A 839 -13.85 4.40 -22.50
N GLY A 840 -13.53 4.03 -23.75
CA GLY A 840 -14.02 4.72 -24.93
C GLY A 840 -15.54 4.73 -25.14
N ASN A 841 -16.29 3.76 -24.58
CA ASN A 841 -17.74 3.79 -24.67
C ASN A 841 -18.33 4.96 -23.87
N GLY A 842 -17.63 5.48 -22.84
CA GLY A 842 -18.06 6.64 -22.06
C GLY A 842 -17.98 7.97 -22.82
N ASP A 843 -17.22 8.04 -23.92
CA ASP A 843 -17.26 9.10 -24.92
C ASP A 843 -18.47 8.88 -25.84
N ILE A 844 -18.57 7.72 -26.49
CA ILE A 844 -19.64 7.42 -27.45
C ILE A 844 -21.04 7.53 -26.82
N MET A 845 -21.20 7.19 -25.54
CA MET A 845 -22.42 7.38 -24.74
C MET A 845 -22.80 8.85 -24.52
N VAL A 846 -21.87 9.79 -24.60
CA VAL A 846 -22.10 11.24 -24.54
C VAL A 846 -22.37 11.79 -25.95
N ALA A 847 -21.61 11.33 -26.95
CA ALA A 847 -21.77 11.73 -28.34
C ALA A 847 -23.16 11.38 -28.92
N THR A 848 -23.59 10.13 -28.77
CA THR A 848 -24.87 9.57 -29.29
C THR A 848 -26.13 10.09 -28.57
N ILE A 849 -25.97 10.93 -27.53
CA ILE A 849 -27.08 11.64 -26.86
C ILE A 849 -26.90 13.16 -26.89
N SER A 850 -25.95 13.65 -27.69
CA SER A 850 -25.73 15.09 -27.87
C SER A 850 -26.84 15.71 -28.71
N GLN A 851 -27.16 16.99 -28.47
CA GLN A 851 -28.16 17.71 -29.27
C GLN A 851 -27.74 17.83 -30.74
N GLU A 852 -26.43 17.86 -31.01
CA GLU A 852 -25.89 17.99 -32.37
C GLU A 852 -26.08 16.68 -33.16
N ASP A 853 -25.97 15.52 -32.50
CA ASP A 853 -26.33 14.23 -33.09
C ASP A 853 -27.86 14.08 -33.26
N GLU A 854 -28.68 14.48 -32.26
CA GLU A 854 -30.15 14.50 -32.37
C GLU A 854 -30.65 15.36 -33.56
N GLU A 855 -29.91 16.41 -33.96
CA GLU A 855 -30.27 17.31 -35.05
C GLU A 855 -29.67 16.93 -36.42
N GLU A 856 -28.46 16.36 -36.49
CA GLU A 856 -27.75 16.09 -37.75
C GLU A 856 -27.54 14.60 -38.11
N GLY A 857 -27.55 13.67 -37.14
CA GLY A 857 -27.29 12.23 -37.37
C GLY A 857 -25.85 11.95 -37.78
N ILE A 858 -24.92 12.32 -36.89
CA ILE A 858 -23.46 12.28 -37.07
C ILE A 858 -22.90 10.92 -36.64
N CYS A 859 -23.42 10.35 -35.57
CA CYS A 859 -23.00 9.07 -35.03
C CYS A 859 -23.60 7.91 -35.83
N ILE A 860 -22.71 7.13 -36.44
CA ILE A 860 -23.03 5.87 -37.11
C ILE A 860 -22.03 4.84 -36.60
N PRO A 861 -22.43 3.83 -35.81
CA PRO A 861 -23.78 3.53 -35.31
C PRO A 861 -24.47 4.65 -34.48
N GLU A 862 -25.79 4.70 -34.56
CA GLU A 862 -26.67 5.70 -33.91
C GLU A 862 -26.79 5.54 -32.37
N GLU A 863 -26.34 4.42 -31.81
CA GLU A 863 -26.34 4.14 -30.36
C GLU A 863 -24.95 3.65 -29.92
N ALA A 864 -24.56 3.98 -28.68
CA ALA A 864 -23.37 3.41 -28.02
C ALA A 864 -23.55 1.91 -27.67
N VAL A 865 -22.50 1.25 -27.16
CA VAL A 865 -22.62 -0.14 -26.72
C VAL A 865 -23.37 -0.22 -25.39
N TYR A 866 -24.58 -0.78 -25.42
CA TYR A 866 -25.40 -1.07 -24.25
C TYR A 866 -25.75 -2.56 -24.15
N TYR A 867 -25.86 -3.06 -22.92
CA TYR A 867 -26.29 -4.43 -22.60
C TYR A 867 -26.95 -4.48 -21.20
N GLU A 868 -27.73 -5.53 -20.93
CA GLU A 868 -28.19 -5.81 -19.56
C GLU A 868 -26.98 -6.30 -18.73
N THR A 869 -26.67 -5.62 -17.61
CA THR A 869 -25.52 -5.96 -16.76
C THR A 869 -25.63 -7.41 -16.26
N PRO A 870 -24.66 -8.28 -16.57
CA PRO A 870 -24.72 -9.68 -16.15
C PRO A 870 -24.50 -9.82 -14.64
N ILE A 871 -25.09 -10.88 -14.05
CA ILE A 871 -24.83 -11.24 -12.64
C ILE A 871 -23.34 -11.53 -12.47
N GLU A 872 -22.67 -10.74 -11.63
CA GLU A 872 -21.23 -10.85 -11.42
C GLU A 872 -20.83 -12.19 -10.77
N ALA A 873 -19.74 -12.77 -11.26
CA ALA A 873 -19.10 -13.91 -10.60
C ALA A 873 -18.05 -13.42 -9.59
N PRO A 874 -17.84 -14.10 -8.44
CA PRO A 874 -16.91 -13.65 -7.41
C PRO A 874 -15.47 -13.46 -7.91
N HIS A 875 -14.76 -12.44 -7.40
CA HIS A 875 -13.43 -11.98 -7.88
C HIS A 875 -12.27 -13.00 -7.93
N GLN A 876 -12.46 -14.23 -7.42
CA GLN A 876 -11.47 -15.33 -7.44
C GLN A 876 -12.09 -16.64 -7.98
N TRP A 877 -13.25 -16.57 -8.64
CA TRP A 877 -13.87 -17.71 -9.30
C TRP A 877 -13.15 -18.05 -10.60
N VAL A 878 -12.61 -19.27 -10.69
CA VAL A 878 -11.99 -19.75 -11.92
C VAL A 878 -13.08 -20.18 -12.90
N LYS A 879 -13.29 -19.39 -13.96
CA LYS A 879 -14.32 -19.63 -14.96
C LYS A 879 -14.05 -20.94 -15.72
N PRO A 880 -15.04 -21.83 -15.91
CA PRO A 880 -14.93 -22.94 -16.85
C PRO A 880 -14.69 -22.44 -18.29
N LEU A 881 -13.59 -22.88 -18.91
CA LEU A 881 -13.21 -22.46 -20.27
C LEU A 881 -14.31 -22.80 -21.29
N GLY A 882 -14.64 -21.84 -22.16
CA GLY A 882 -15.70 -21.97 -23.16
C GLY A 882 -17.13 -21.88 -22.61
N SER A 883 -17.32 -21.49 -21.35
CA SER A 883 -18.63 -21.11 -20.80
C SER A 883 -18.87 -19.59 -20.88
N GLY A 884 -19.90 -19.10 -20.21
CA GLY A 884 -20.41 -17.73 -20.37
C GLY A 884 -21.46 -17.62 -21.49
N VAL A 885 -21.96 -16.40 -21.69
CA VAL A 885 -22.87 -16.02 -22.77
C VAL A 885 -22.40 -14.64 -23.23
N ASP A 886 -22.38 -14.38 -24.54
CA ASP A 886 -22.06 -13.05 -25.07
C ASP A 886 -23.13 -12.06 -24.61
N VAL A 887 -22.74 -10.95 -23.99
CA VAL A 887 -23.67 -9.86 -23.58
C VAL A 887 -23.61 -8.65 -24.52
N TRP A 888 -22.51 -8.47 -25.24
CA TRP A 888 -22.41 -7.43 -26.28
C TRP A 888 -23.43 -7.70 -27.40
N PRO A 889 -24.15 -6.68 -27.89
CA PRO A 889 -25.03 -6.82 -29.06
C PRO A 889 -24.32 -7.43 -30.27
N GLU A 890 -25.04 -8.19 -31.10
CA GLU A 890 -24.42 -8.91 -32.21
C GLU A 890 -23.80 -7.96 -33.24
N ASP A 891 -24.48 -6.85 -33.56
CA ASP A 891 -24.12 -5.89 -34.61
C ASP A 891 -22.77 -5.16 -34.40
N PHE A 892 -22.28 -5.02 -33.16
CA PHE A 892 -20.98 -4.41 -32.85
C PHE A 892 -19.81 -5.37 -33.12
N GLU A 893 -19.58 -5.74 -34.38
CA GLU A 893 -18.44 -6.60 -34.77
C GLU A 893 -17.09 -5.87 -34.78
N GLU A 894 -17.04 -4.61 -35.22
CA GLU A 894 -15.83 -3.77 -35.24
C GLU A 894 -16.15 -2.32 -34.85
N TYR A 895 -15.17 -1.59 -34.31
CA TYR A 895 -15.33 -0.18 -33.96
C TYR A 895 -15.45 0.66 -35.24
N SER A 896 -16.57 1.33 -35.42
CA SER A 896 -16.95 1.94 -36.70
C SER A 896 -17.42 3.40 -36.63
N TRP A 897 -17.54 4.01 -35.44
CA TRP A 897 -17.84 5.44 -35.30
C TRP A 897 -16.74 6.29 -35.94
N GLU A 898 -17.12 7.34 -36.67
CA GLU A 898 -16.17 8.32 -37.21
C GLU A 898 -15.72 9.31 -36.12
N LEU A 899 -14.51 9.88 -36.28
CA LEU A 899 -13.97 10.89 -35.36
C LEU A 899 -14.91 12.10 -35.20
N GLN A 900 -15.75 12.41 -36.19
CA GLN A 900 -16.75 13.49 -36.06
C GLN A 900 -17.82 13.19 -34.99
N CYS A 901 -18.14 11.92 -34.73
CA CYS A 901 -19.03 11.51 -33.65
C CYS A 901 -18.31 11.60 -32.29
N ALA A 902 -17.13 10.96 -32.16
CA ALA A 902 -16.37 10.95 -30.91
C ALA A 902 -15.92 12.37 -30.45
N ALA A 903 -15.73 13.30 -31.40
CA ALA A 903 -15.43 14.70 -31.09
C ALA A 903 -16.65 15.52 -30.60
N LEU A 904 -17.86 14.95 -30.51
CA LEU A 904 -19.02 15.61 -29.90
C LEU A 904 -18.97 15.61 -28.37
N ASP A 905 -18.20 14.70 -27.76
CA ASP A 905 -17.80 14.83 -26.35
C ASP A 905 -16.59 15.77 -26.25
N GLU A 906 -16.81 17.03 -25.85
CA GLU A 906 -15.74 18.02 -25.63
C GLU A 906 -14.62 17.48 -24.72
N PHE A 907 -14.94 16.57 -23.78
CA PHE A 907 -13.95 15.95 -22.89
C PHE A 907 -13.07 14.92 -23.60
N ALA A 908 -13.57 14.23 -24.63
CA ALA A 908 -12.79 13.33 -25.46
C ALA A 908 -11.97 14.11 -26.50
N ASP A 909 -12.57 15.09 -27.19
CA ASP A 909 -11.86 15.94 -28.15
C ASP A 909 -10.69 16.69 -27.51
N TRP A 910 -10.80 17.06 -26.22
CA TRP A 910 -9.71 17.70 -25.48
C TRP A 910 -8.38 16.89 -25.53
N PHE A 911 -8.43 15.56 -25.66
CA PHE A 911 -7.25 14.69 -25.80
C PHE A 911 -6.69 14.60 -27.23
N THR A 912 -7.41 15.05 -28.27
CA THR A 912 -6.88 15.11 -29.66
C THR A 912 -5.74 16.12 -29.80
N VAL A 913 -5.67 17.09 -28.87
CA VAL A 913 -4.64 18.11 -28.77
C VAL A 913 -3.41 17.56 -28.01
N PRO A 914 -2.24 17.37 -28.64
CA PRO A 914 -1.07 16.77 -27.97
C PRO A 914 -0.60 17.57 -26.73
N ALA A 915 -0.70 18.90 -26.77
CA ALA A 915 -0.32 19.79 -25.68
C ALA A 915 -1.22 19.68 -24.42
N ASN A 916 -2.39 19.05 -24.56
CA ASN A 916 -3.33 18.75 -23.48
C ASN A 916 -3.05 17.34 -22.93
N ARG A 917 -3.10 16.35 -23.82
CA ARG A 917 -2.86 14.92 -23.59
C ARG A 917 -1.50 14.66 -22.92
N ASP A 918 -0.40 15.20 -23.45
CA ASP A 918 0.97 14.88 -23.03
C ASP A 918 1.39 15.41 -21.64
N ASN A 919 0.44 15.88 -20.83
CA ASN A 919 0.58 16.17 -19.39
C ASN A 919 0.24 14.97 -18.49
N PHE A 920 -0.30 13.88 -19.07
CA PHE A 920 -0.75 12.68 -18.38
C PHE A 920 -0.15 11.41 -19.01
N GLY A 921 -0.13 10.32 -18.25
CA GLY A 921 0.05 8.98 -18.81
C GLY A 921 -1.29 8.38 -19.25
N HIS A 922 -1.24 7.39 -20.14
CA HIS A 922 -2.43 6.79 -20.73
C HIS A 922 -2.36 5.26 -20.79
N ILE A 923 -3.48 4.62 -20.49
CA ILE A 923 -3.68 3.17 -20.60
C ILE A 923 -5.15 2.85 -20.92
N SER A 924 -5.45 1.66 -21.43
CA SER A 924 -6.85 1.22 -21.59
C SER A 924 -7.41 0.65 -20.30
N HIS A 925 -8.70 0.90 -20.05
CA HIS A 925 -9.48 0.29 -18.98
C HIS A 925 -10.59 -0.66 -19.50
N THR A 926 -10.44 -1.21 -20.71
CA THR A 926 -11.51 -1.81 -21.57
C THR A 926 -12.50 -0.78 -22.12
N PHE A 927 -13.35 -1.15 -23.08
CA PHE A 927 -14.19 -0.19 -23.81
C PHE A 927 -15.44 0.21 -23.02
N THR A 928 -16.21 -0.76 -22.52
CA THR A 928 -17.47 -0.51 -21.80
C THR A 928 -17.40 -0.74 -20.29
N HIS A 929 -16.23 -1.16 -19.77
CA HIS A 929 -16.05 -1.57 -18.37
C HIS A 929 -16.93 -2.79 -17.98
N LEU A 930 -17.08 -3.75 -18.89
CA LEU A 930 -17.74 -5.04 -18.63
C LEU A 930 -16.99 -5.87 -17.56
N ASN A 931 -17.69 -6.44 -16.58
CA ASN A 931 -17.10 -7.37 -15.61
C ASN A 931 -16.65 -8.68 -16.29
N LEU A 932 -15.34 -8.90 -16.33
CA LEU A 932 -14.72 -10.00 -17.09
C LEU A 932 -14.63 -11.34 -16.32
N ASN A 933 -15.19 -11.47 -15.11
CA ASN A 933 -15.10 -12.74 -14.36
C ASN A 933 -15.84 -13.91 -15.04
N ASN A 934 -16.94 -13.62 -15.77
CA ASN A 934 -17.73 -14.64 -16.50
C ASN A 934 -17.87 -14.37 -18.01
N ALA A 935 -17.34 -13.24 -18.50
CA ALA A 935 -17.39 -12.84 -19.91
C ALA A 935 -16.81 -13.91 -20.86
N THR A 936 -17.29 -13.93 -22.10
CA THR A 936 -16.77 -14.82 -23.14
C THR A 936 -15.44 -14.31 -23.69
N TYR A 937 -14.76 -15.15 -24.47
CA TYR A 937 -13.60 -14.71 -25.27
C TYR A 937 -14.00 -13.60 -26.26
N LYS A 938 -15.20 -13.67 -26.86
CA LYS A 938 -15.64 -12.73 -27.90
C LYS A 938 -15.90 -11.35 -27.32
N ASP A 939 -16.63 -11.27 -26.21
CA ASP A 939 -16.85 -10.00 -25.50
C ASP A 939 -15.52 -9.41 -25.04
N THR A 940 -14.66 -10.22 -24.40
CA THR A 940 -13.35 -9.72 -23.92
C THR A 940 -12.43 -9.29 -25.08
N ALA A 941 -12.53 -9.90 -26.25
CA ALA A 941 -11.79 -9.44 -27.43
C ALA A 941 -12.32 -8.10 -27.94
N ARG A 942 -13.65 -7.93 -28.02
CA ARG A 942 -14.30 -6.66 -28.39
C ARG A 942 -13.93 -5.53 -27.41
N GLU A 943 -13.94 -5.80 -26.10
CA GLU A 943 -13.51 -4.85 -25.05
C GLU A 943 -12.11 -4.25 -25.28
N ILE A 944 -11.17 -5.05 -25.77
CA ILE A 944 -9.80 -4.58 -26.06
C ILE A 944 -9.75 -3.91 -27.43
N GLN A 945 -10.30 -4.55 -28.46
CA GLN A 945 -10.21 -4.10 -29.86
C GLN A 945 -10.90 -2.75 -30.06
N PHE A 946 -12.08 -2.54 -29.47
CA PHE A 946 -12.81 -1.28 -29.56
C PHE A 946 -12.07 -0.16 -28.82
N ASN A 947 -11.52 -0.43 -27.63
CA ASN A 947 -10.78 0.60 -26.90
C ASN A 947 -9.43 0.94 -27.56
N GLN A 948 -8.73 -0.03 -28.14
CA GLN A 948 -7.53 0.21 -28.95
C GLN A 948 -7.84 1.06 -30.19
N ALA A 949 -8.93 0.76 -30.90
CA ALA A 949 -9.36 1.52 -32.07
C ALA A 949 -9.79 2.96 -31.71
N TRP A 950 -10.57 3.13 -30.64
CA TRP A 950 -10.98 4.45 -30.13
C TRP A 950 -9.78 5.28 -29.64
N MET A 951 -8.87 4.70 -28.83
CA MET A 951 -7.67 5.41 -28.36
C MET A 951 -6.76 5.85 -29.52
N ALA A 952 -6.70 5.08 -30.62
CA ALA A 952 -6.00 5.45 -31.84
C ALA A 952 -6.74 6.51 -32.68
N GLN A 953 -8.07 6.53 -32.64
CA GLN A 953 -8.88 7.54 -33.33
C GLN A 953 -8.78 8.93 -32.68
N ILE A 954 -8.88 9.00 -31.34
CA ILE A 954 -8.63 10.23 -30.57
C ILE A 954 -7.14 10.60 -30.56
N GLY A 955 -6.25 9.63 -30.80
CA GLY A 955 -4.79 9.81 -30.78
C GLY A 955 -4.19 9.79 -29.37
N ILE A 956 -4.87 9.19 -28.41
CA ILE A 956 -4.36 8.91 -27.06
C ILE A 956 -3.17 7.93 -27.13
N ASP A 957 -3.19 7.00 -28.09
CA ASP A 957 -2.10 6.05 -28.33
C ASP A 957 -0.76 6.70 -28.79
N GLN A 958 -0.81 7.95 -29.25
CA GLN A 958 0.35 8.78 -29.57
C GLN A 958 0.84 9.63 -28.36
N GLY A 959 0.32 9.35 -27.15
CA GLY A 959 0.67 10.05 -25.91
C GLY A 959 2.14 9.94 -25.52
N ARG A 960 2.69 11.00 -24.92
CA ARG A 960 4.08 11.04 -24.41
C ARG A 960 4.41 9.86 -23.49
N TRP A 961 3.43 9.42 -22.70
CA TRP A 961 3.50 8.26 -21.83
C TRP A 961 2.26 7.40 -22.11
N TYR A 962 2.44 6.26 -22.79
CA TYR A 962 1.35 5.34 -23.13
C TYR A 962 1.79 3.89 -22.86
N SER A 963 0.85 3.07 -22.39
CA SER A 963 1.03 1.64 -22.10
C SER A 963 0.33 0.76 -23.15
N PRO A 964 0.90 0.55 -24.36
CA PRO A 964 0.28 -0.21 -25.45
C PRO A 964 0.11 -1.72 -25.18
N ASN A 965 0.89 -2.29 -24.26
CA ASN A 965 0.85 -3.71 -23.89
C ASN A 965 0.13 -3.96 -22.54
N GLY A 966 -0.39 -2.90 -21.93
CA GLY A 966 -1.02 -2.90 -20.63
C GLY A 966 -2.51 -2.57 -20.66
N ILE A 967 -3.28 -3.16 -19.75
CA ILE A 967 -4.57 -2.60 -19.31
C ILE A 967 -4.63 -2.50 -17.79
N VAL A 968 -5.49 -1.63 -17.29
CA VAL A 968 -6.13 -1.86 -15.98
C VAL A 968 -7.37 -2.71 -16.25
N PRO A 969 -7.54 -3.92 -15.69
CA PRO A 969 -8.77 -4.68 -15.88
C PRO A 969 -9.95 -4.03 -15.14
N PRO A 970 -11.16 -3.94 -15.72
CA PRO A 970 -12.34 -3.35 -15.09
C PRO A 970 -12.62 -4.03 -13.75
N GLN A 971 -12.74 -3.26 -12.65
CA GLN A 971 -12.86 -3.75 -11.25
C GLN A 971 -11.82 -4.83 -10.85
N ILE A 972 -10.66 -4.91 -11.53
CA ILE A 972 -9.67 -6.00 -11.38
C ILE A 972 -10.34 -7.40 -11.59
N THR A 973 -11.19 -7.51 -12.60
CA THR A 973 -11.88 -8.74 -13.02
C THR A 973 -11.09 -9.50 -14.09
N GLY A 974 -11.56 -10.69 -14.50
CA GLY A 974 -10.97 -11.46 -15.61
C GLY A 974 -9.68 -12.22 -15.28
N LEU A 975 -8.97 -11.87 -14.19
CA LEU A 975 -7.71 -12.51 -13.75
C LEU A 975 -7.80 -14.02 -13.42
N PHE A 976 -9.02 -14.57 -13.38
CA PHE A 976 -9.31 -16.00 -13.18
C PHE A 976 -10.20 -16.58 -14.30
N ASN A 977 -10.37 -15.84 -15.38
CA ASN A 977 -11.09 -16.24 -16.58
C ASN A 977 -10.08 -16.51 -17.71
N GLY A 978 -9.78 -17.79 -17.97
CA GLY A 978 -8.83 -18.18 -19.00
C GLY A 978 -9.26 -17.86 -20.44
N ASP A 979 -10.54 -17.55 -20.69
CA ASP A 979 -10.96 -17.00 -21.98
C ASP A 979 -10.65 -15.50 -22.09
N ALA A 980 -10.81 -14.74 -21.00
CA ALA A 980 -10.47 -13.32 -20.95
C ALA A 980 -8.95 -13.10 -21.06
N ILE A 981 -8.16 -13.84 -20.28
CA ILE A 981 -6.69 -13.77 -20.33
C ILE A 981 -6.17 -14.12 -21.73
N ARG A 982 -6.79 -15.10 -22.39
CA ARG A 982 -6.47 -15.46 -23.78
C ARG A 982 -6.83 -14.34 -24.76
N ALA A 983 -8.01 -13.73 -24.62
CA ALA A 983 -8.42 -12.58 -25.43
C ALA A 983 -7.52 -11.35 -25.26
N TRP A 984 -7.00 -11.11 -24.06
CA TRP A 984 -6.00 -10.07 -23.81
C TRP A 984 -4.69 -10.38 -24.56
N LEU A 985 -4.13 -11.58 -24.38
CA LEU A 985 -2.87 -12.01 -25.01
C LEU A 985 -2.96 -12.05 -26.55
N ASP A 986 -4.08 -12.56 -27.09
CA ASP A 986 -4.36 -12.59 -28.53
C ASP A 986 -4.50 -11.17 -29.14
N ASN A 987 -4.77 -10.15 -28.31
CA ASN A 987 -4.81 -8.72 -28.68
C ASN A 987 -3.60 -7.92 -28.15
N ASN A 988 -2.46 -8.59 -27.93
CA ASN A 988 -1.16 -8.00 -27.56
C ASN A 988 -1.12 -7.34 -26.16
N ILE A 989 -2.14 -7.55 -25.30
CA ILE A 989 -2.12 -7.14 -23.90
C ILE A 989 -1.44 -8.23 -23.08
N THR A 990 -0.21 -7.96 -22.65
CA THR A 990 0.63 -8.91 -21.88
C THR A 990 0.70 -8.58 -20.40
N TYR A 991 0.36 -7.35 -20.02
CA TYR A 991 0.53 -6.81 -18.68
C TYR A 991 -0.80 -6.29 -18.12
N VAL A 992 -1.07 -6.58 -16.86
CA VAL A 992 -2.24 -6.06 -16.12
C VAL A 992 -1.85 -5.70 -14.70
N VAL A 993 -2.64 -4.86 -14.04
CA VAL A 993 -2.58 -4.71 -12.57
C VAL A 993 -3.54 -5.68 -11.87
N GLY A 994 -3.12 -6.11 -10.67
CA GLY A 994 -3.92 -6.85 -9.71
C GLY A 994 -4.46 -5.96 -8.59
N ASP A 995 -4.74 -6.57 -7.44
CA ASP A 995 -5.18 -5.88 -6.23
C ASP A 995 -4.42 -6.44 -5.02
N ASN A 996 -3.71 -5.58 -4.28
CA ASN A 996 -2.91 -5.99 -3.13
C ASN A 996 -3.74 -6.44 -1.91
N THR A 997 -5.06 -6.17 -1.87
CA THR A 997 -5.98 -6.73 -0.87
C THR A 997 -6.35 -8.19 -1.14
N ARG A 998 -6.19 -8.66 -2.39
CA ARG A 998 -6.45 -10.04 -2.85
C ARG A 998 -5.12 -10.81 -2.97
N PRO A 999 -4.72 -11.66 -2.00
CA PRO A 999 -3.41 -12.33 -2.05
C PRO A 999 -3.22 -13.25 -3.27
N ALA A 1000 -4.31 -13.72 -3.88
CA ALA A 1000 -4.29 -14.54 -5.09
C ALA A 1000 -3.88 -13.77 -6.37
N THR A 1001 -3.87 -12.43 -6.35
CA THR A 1001 -3.42 -11.57 -7.47
C THR A 1001 -2.03 -10.99 -7.24
N ARG A 1002 -1.22 -11.62 -6.37
CA ARG A 1002 0.14 -11.22 -6.01
C ARG A 1002 1.11 -12.38 -6.14
N HIS A 1003 2.40 -12.10 -6.30
CA HIS A 1003 3.42 -13.15 -6.26
C HIS A 1003 3.54 -13.72 -4.83
N ALA A 1004 3.49 -15.05 -4.71
CA ALA A 1004 3.17 -15.72 -3.44
C ALA A 1004 4.28 -15.71 -2.38
N SER A 1005 5.53 -15.37 -2.74
CA SER A 1005 6.70 -15.50 -1.84
C SER A 1005 7.68 -14.32 -1.85
N ASN A 1006 7.56 -13.37 -2.78
CA ASN A 1006 8.41 -12.19 -2.85
C ASN A 1006 7.58 -11.01 -3.36
N PRO A 1007 7.43 -9.91 -2.58
CA PRO A 1007 6.60 -8.77 -2.96
C PRO A 1007 7.22 -7.90 -4.07
N TYR A 1008 8.50 -8.09 -4.40
CA TYR A 1008 9.20 -7.33 -5.46
C TYR A 1008 9.16 -8.03 -6.84
N HIS A 1009 8.34 -9.07 -6.99
CA HIS A 1009 8.12 -9.80 -8.24
C HIS A 1009 6.63 -9.69 -8.65
N ALA A 1010 6.35 -9.65 -9.95
CA ALA A 1010 4.98 -9.74 -10.46
C ALA A 1010 4.47 -11.19 -10.37
N LEU A 1011 3.14 -11.37 -10.34
CA LEU A 1011 2.53 -12.69 -10.49
C LEU A 1011 2.47 -13.05 -11.97
N ILE A 1012 3.02 -14.20 -12.36
CA ILE A 1012 2.77 -14.78 -13.68
C ILE A 1012 1.58 -15.74 -13.58
N THR A 1013 0.56 -15.53 -14.41
CA THR A 1013 -0.63 -16.39 -14.47
C THR A 1013 -0.27 -17.83 -14.88
N THR A 1014 -1.06 -18.80 -14.40
CA THR A 1014 -0.91 -20.22 -14.77
C THR A 1014 -2.24 -20.83 -15.15
N SER A 1015 -2.28 -21.72 -16.15
CA SER A 1015 -3.51 -22.38 -16.60
C SER A 1015 -4.19 -23.22 -15.50
N SER A 1016 -3.45 -23.62 -14.46
CA SER A 1016 -3.98 -24.30 -13.26
C SER A 1016 -4.63 -23.38 -12.22
N ALA A 1017 -4.24 -22.10 -12.14
CA ALA A 1017 -4.76 -21.16 -11.13
C ALA A 1017 -5.70 -20.10 -11.72
N ASN A 1018 -5.44 -19.67 -12.97
CA ASN A 1018 -6.10 -18.55 -13.64
C ASN A 1018 -6.91 -19.00 -14.88
N GLY A 1019 -6.78 -20.26 -15.30
CA GLY A 1019 -7.39 -20.80 -16.52
C GLY A 1019 -6.56 -20.61 -17.79
N HIS A 1020 -5.62 -19.66 -17.80
CA HIS A 1020 -4.60 -19.48 -18.83
C HIS A 1020 -3.25 -19.10 -18.19
N ASP A 1021 -2.14 -19.33 -18.91
CA ASP A 1021 -0.79 -18.97 -18.50
C ASP A 1021 -0.18 -17.80 -19.30
N GLY A 1022 0.86 -17.18 -18.75
CA GLY A 1022 1.75 -16.25 -19.46
C GLY A 1022 1.49 -14.75 -19.26
N LEU A 1023 0.28 -14.34 -18.90
CA LEU A 1023 -0.03 -12.93 -18.55
C LEU A 1023 0.67 -12.53 -17.24
N VAL A 1024 1.20 -11.30 -17.21
CA VAL A 1024 1.87 -10.70 -16.04
C VAL A 1024 0.89 -9.82 -15.26
N VAL A 1025 0.74 -10.09 -13.96
CA VAL A 1025 -0.08 -9.32 -13.02
C VAL A 1025 0.83 -8.54 -12.07
N ILE A 1026 0.90 -7.23 -12.27
CA ILE A 1026 1.63 -6.26 -11.46
C ILE A 1026 0.84 -6.03 -10.16
N PRO A 1027 1.46 -6.06 -8.97
CA PRO A 1027 0.76 -5.74 -7.73
C PRO A 1027 0.41 -4.24 -7.68
N ARG A 1028 -0.81 -3.88 -7.25
CA ARG A 1028 -1.31 -2.49 -7.13
C ARG A 1028 -1.98 -2.29 -5.78
N PHE A 1029 -1.72 -1.16 -5.11
CA PHE A 1029 -2.31 -0.80 -3.82
C PHE A 1029 -3.67 -0.12 -3.98
N SER A 1030 -4.65 -0.54 -3.18
CA SER A 1030 -5.84 0.24 -2.86
C SER A 1030 -5.52 1.34 -1.84
N THR A 1031 -6.22 2.47 -1.91
CA THR A 1031 -6.18 3.54 -0.90
C THR A 1031 -7.50 3.60 -0.11
N ARG A 1032 -7.64 4.57 0.80
CA ARG A 1032 -8.92 4.99 1.41
C ARG A 1032 -9.56 6.19 0.71
N ILE A 1033 -9.16 6.43 -0.54
CA ILE A 1033 -9.81 7.36 -1.45
C ILE A 1033 -10.67 6.47 -2.37
N TYR A 1034 -11.99 6.47 -2.15
CA TYR A 1034 -12.88 5.42 -2.68
C TYR A 1034 -13.33 5.73 -4.11
N TYR A 1035 -13.54 4.70 -4.93
CA TYR A 1035 -13.78 4.83 -6.39
C TYR A 1035 -14.96 5.73 -6.75
N ASN A 1036 -16.00 5.58 -5.93
CA ASN A 1036 -17.30 6.22 -5.87
C ASN A 1036 -17.29 7.50 -5.00
N CYS A 1037 -16.14 8.14 -4.76
CA CYS A 1037 -16.07 9.36 -3.94
C CYS A 1037 -15.39 10.57 -4.60
N HIS A 1038 -16.00 11.73 -4.39
CA HIS A 1038 -15.66 13.03 -5.01
C HIS A 1038 -15.36 14.13 -3.98
N SER A 1039 -15.53 13.85 -2.68
CA SER A 1039 -15.44 14.82 -1.58
C SER A 1039 -14.93 14.18 -0.28
N PRO A 1040 -14.29 14.97 0.62
CA PRO A 1040 -13.79 14.50 1.92
C PRO A 1040 -14.85 13.82 2.80
N GLU A 1041 -16.08 14.32 2.73
CA GLU A 1041 -17.24 13.78 3.46
C GLU A 1041 -17.64 12.40 2.94
N CYS A 1042 -17.43 12.13 1.65
CA CYS A 1042 -17.74 10.85 1.03
C CYS A 1042 -16.75 9.76 1.48
N ASP A 1043 -15.45 10.01 1.32
CA ASP A 1043 -14.39 9.09 1.79
C ASP A 1043 -14.52 8.82 3.30
N LEU A 1044 -14.89 9.83 4.09
CA LEU A 1044 -15.08 9.69 5.53
C LEU A 1044 -16.30 8.82 5.89
N GLU A 1045 -17.46 9.02 5.25
CA GLU A 1045 -18.64 8.18 5.52
C GLU A 1045 -18.38 6.73 5.07
N GLU A 1046 -17.76 6.50 3.91
CA GLU A 1046 -17.45 5.13 3.45
C GLU A 1046 -16.40 4.46 4.35
N TRP A 1047 -15.36 5.18 4.77
CA TRP A 1047 -14.34 4.67 5.72
C TRP A 1047 -14.92 4.34 7.10
N VAL A 1048 -15.92 5.10 7.57
CA VAL A 1048 -16.59 4.85 8.87
C VAL A 1048 -17.61 3.70 8.78
N VAL A 1049 -18.26 3.50 7.62
CA VAL A 1049 -19.28 2.44 7.44
C VAL A 1049 -18.67 1.10 7.05
N THR A 1050 -17.71 1.07 6.11
CA THR A 1050 -17.12 -0.17 5.58
C THR A 1050 -15.96 -0.72 6.40
N SER A 1051 -15.30 0.15 7.18
CA SER A 1051 -14.02 -0.11 7.83
C SER A 1051 -14.04 0.34 9.30
N ALA A 1052 -12.92 0.12 10.01
CA ALA A 1052 -12.75 0.63 11.37
C ALA A 1052 -12.40 2.14 11.40
N GLY A 1053 -13.10 2.95 10.60
CA GLY A 1053 -12.82 4.38 10.44
C GLY A 1053 -13.20 5.20 11.68
N THR A 1054 -12.32 6.12 12.07
CA THR A 1054 -12.54 7.01 13.22
C THR A 1054 -11.83 8.35 13.04
N GLY A 1055 -12.56 9.45 13.23
CA GLY A 1055 -12.01 10.80 13.18
C GLY A 1055 -12.62 11.64 12.07
N ASP A 1056 -11.78 12.42 11.39
CA ASP A 1056 -12.12 13.18 10.18
C ASP A 1056 -11.27 12.74 8.97
N PHE A 1057 -11.39 13.46 7.84
CA PHE A 1057 -10.59 13.21 6.63
C PHE A 1057 -9.08 13.39 6.85
N TYR A 1058 -8.64 14.25 7.78
CA TYR A 1058 -7.22 14.37 8.13
C TYR A 1058 -6.75 13.16 8.95
N ASN A 1059 -7.62 12.50 9.71
CA ASN A 1059 -7.31 11.21 10.33
C ASN A 1059 -7.22 10.08 9.29
N LEU A 1060 -8.09 10.06 8.28
CA LEU A 1060 -8.00 9.14 7.13
C LEU A 1060 -6.66 9.33 6.39
N LEU A 1061 -6.35 10.57 6.01
CA LEU A 1061 -5.08 10.94 5.37
C LEU A 1061 -3.86 10.63 6.25
N SER A 1062 -3.97 10.71 7.58
CA SER A 1062 -2.88 10.30 8.50
C SER A 1062 -2.61 8.78 8.43
N VAL A 1063 -3.63 7.95 8.22
CA VAL A 1063 -3.48 6.49 8.03
C VAL A 1063 -2.89 6.19 6.66
N GLU A 1064 -3.33 6.89 5.61
CA GLU A 1064 -2.74 6.80 4.27
C GLU A 1064 -1.25 7.18 4.29
N ARG A 1065 -0.90 8.32 4.89
CA ARG A 1065 0.49 8.76 5.10
C ARG A 1065 1.36 7.65 5.69
N GLU A 1066 0.91 7.04 6.79
CA GLU A 1066 1.68 6.01 7.49
C GLU A 1066 1.78 4.69 6.72
N GLY A 1067 0.73 4.30 5.99
CA GLY A 1067 0.74 3.11 5.14
C GLY A 1067 1.61 3.26 3.89
N VAL A 1068 1.42 4.37 3.16
CA VAL A 1068 1.99 4.63 1.84
C VAL A 1068 3.47 5.02 1.93
N VAL A 1069 3.83 5.94 2.84
CA VAL A 1069 5.24 6.32 3.01
C VAL A 1069 6.07 5.13 3.50
N ARG A 1070 5.49 4.23 4.31
CA ARG A 1070 6.11 2.95 4.67
C ARG A 1070 6.33 2.05 3.44
N ASN A 1071 5.38 1.95 2.52
CA ASN A 1071 5.55 1.17 1.28
C ASN A 1071 6.66 1.76 0.38
N LEU A 1072 6.68 3.09 0.20
CA LEU A 1072 7.70 3.79 -0.59
C LEU A 1072 9.10 3.64 0.02
N LEU A 1073 9.23 3.75 1.34
CA LEU A 1073 10.49 3.47 2.06
C LEU A 1073 10.87 1.98 1.94
N SER A 1074 9.90 1.06 1.94
CA SER A 1074 10.11 -0.37 1.67
C SER A 1074 10.56 -0.66 0.23
N LEU A 1075 10.71 0.36 -0.61
CA LEU A 1075 11.07 0.28 -2.04
C LEU A 1075 10.06 -0.53 -2.89
N MET A 1076 8.83 -0.65 -2.41
CA MET A 1076 7.72 -1.23 -3.17
C MET A 1076 7.35 -0.24 -4.29
N SER A 1077 7.25 -0.74 -5.51
CA SER A 1077 7.07 0.08 -6.74
C SER A 1077 5.68 -0.10 -7.37
N ASP A 1078 4.84 -0.92 -6.73
CA ASP A 1078 3.41 -1.08 -6.94
C ASP A 1078 2.72 0.30 -7.10
N PRO A 1079 1.86 0.52 -8.11
CA PRO A 1079 1.12 1.76 -8.24
C PRO A 1079 -0.04 1.82 -7.23
N TYR A 1080 -0.70 2.97 -7.16
CA TYR A 1080 -1.87 3.24 -6.32
C TYR A 1080 -3.11 3.46 -7.17
N MET A 1081 -4.23 2.86 -6.74
CA MET A 1081 -5.53 2.89 -7.39
C MET A 1081 -6.36 4.09 -6.91
N PHE A 1082 -6.84 4.86 -7.88
CA PHE A 1082 -7.85 5.92 -7.79
C PHE A 1082 -8.78 5.82 -9.00
N HIS A 1083 -9.86 6.57 -9.03
CA HIS A 1083 -10.85 6.58 -10.13
C HIS A 1083 -11.25 8.02 -10.46
N GLN A 1084 -11.95 8.24 -11.59
CA GLN A 1084 -12.22 9.58 -12.13
C GLN A 1084 -12.82 10.58 -11.12
N LEU A 1085 -13.75 10.16 -10.25
CA LEU A 1085 -14.33 11.04 -9.22
C LEU A 1085 -13.29 11.61 -8.24
N ASN A 1086 -12.18 10.90 -8.00
CA ASN A 1086 -11.13 11.35 -7.08
C ASN A 1086 -10.36 12.57 -7.63
N MET A 1087 -10.50 12.88 -8.92
CA MET A 1087 -10.03 14.11 -9.56
C MET A 1087 -11.05 15.27 -9.53
N TYR A 1088 -12.20 15.14 -8.87
CA TYR A 1088 -13.17 16.24 -8.77
C TYR A 1088 -12.62 17.41 -7.93
N THR A 1089 -12.59 18.62 -8.50
CA THR A 1089 -12.06 19.86 -7.85
C THR A 1089 -13.14 20.89 -7.53
N ARG A 1090 -14.35 20.69 -8.05
CA ARG A 1090 -15.45 21.69 -8.07
C ARG A 1090 -16.39 21.55 -6.86
N HIS A 1091 -15.82 21.35 -5.67
CA HIS A 1091 -16.52 21.24 -4.38
C HIS A 1091 -16.61 22.61 -3.65
N ASP A 1092 -17.43 22.71 -2.60
CA ASP A 1092 -17.79 24.00 -1.98
C ASP A 1092 -16.73 24.60 -1.02
N GLU A 1093 -15.83 23.78 -0.46
CA GLU A 1093 -14.93 24.18 0.66
C GLU A 1093 -13.46 23.78 0.39
N PRO A 1094 -12.50 24.73 0.41
CA PRO A 1094 -11.10 24.46 0.06
C PRO A 1094 -10.37 23.63 1.12
N LEU A 1095 -9.53 22.71 0.66
CA LEU A 1095 -8.67 21.88 1.51
C LEU A 1095 -7.35 22.58 1.84
N THR A 1096 -6.71 22.16 2.95
CA THR A 1096 -5.39 22.64 3.37
C THR A 1096 -4.52 21.46 3.80
N ILE A 1097 -3.53 21.09 2.98
CA ILE A 1097 -2.63 19.96 3.23
C ILE A 1097 -1.21 20.49 3.45
N GLY A 1098 -0.81 20.56 4.72
CA GLY A 1098 0.49 21.09 5.13
C GLY A 1098 0.64 22.58 4.80
N ASP A 1099 1.48 22.90 3.82
CA ASP A 1099 1.69 24.27 3.34
C ASP A 1099 0.87 24.64 2.09
N GLN A 1100 0.15 23.68 1.49
CA GLN A 1100 -0.74 23.90 0.34
C GLN A 1100 -2.18 24.15 0.77
N SER A 1101 -2.88 25.08 0.11
CA SER A 1101 -4.30 25.38 0.39
C SER A 1101 -5.03 25.84 -0.87
N GLY A 1102 -6.21 25.27 -1.13
CA GLY A 1102 -7.02 25.58 -2.31
C GLY A 1102 -8.03 24.48 -2.66
N GLN A 1103 -8.53 24.53 -3.91
CA GLN A 1103 -9.43 23.51 -4.47
C GLN A 1103 -8.66 22.24 -4.86
N LEU A 1104 -8.12 21.55 -3.86
CA LEU A 1104 -7.48 20.26 -4.05
C LEU A 1104 -8.55 19.17 -4.25
N SER A 1105 -8.37 18.31 -5.24
CA SER A 1105 -9.13 17.06 -5.35
C SER A 1105 -8.69 16.05 -4.27
N LEU A 1106 -9.37 14.90 -4.19
CA LEU A 1106 -9.00 13.84 -3.27
C LEU A 1106 -7.62 13.24 -3.61
N VAL A 1107 -7.34 12.99 -4.89
CA VAL A 1107 -6.03 12.48 -5.32
C VAL A 1107 -4.90 13.51 -5.14
N MET A 1108 -5.19 14.81 -5.30
CA MET A 1108 -4.26 15.88 -4.91
C MET A 1108 -3.97 15.85 -3.41
N ALA A 1109 -5.02 15.82 -2.57
CA ALA A 1109 -4.88 15.89 -1.12
C ALA A 1109 -4.14 14.68 -0.52
N TRP A 1110 -4.38 13.49 -1.08
CA TRP A 1110 -3.63 12.28 -0.78
C TRP A 1110 -2.17 12.41 -1.22
N THR A 1111 -1.91 12.87 -2.45
CA THR A 1111 -0.54 12.98 -2.99
C THR A 1111 0.28 14.00 -2.21
N GLU A 1112 -0.27 15.18 -1.91
CA GLU A 1112 0.35 16.17 -1.04
C GLU A 1112 0.71 15.57 0.33
N THR A 1113 -0.22 14.85 0.97
CA THR A 1113 0.00 14.22 2.27
C THR A 1113 1.15 13.22 2.24
N VAL A 1114 1.20 12.37 1.22
CA VAL A 1114 2.23 11.32 1.05
C VAL A 1114 3.58 11.94 0.70
N VAL A 1115 3.61 12.83 -0.29
CA VAL A 1115 4.84 13.44 -0.81
C VAL A 1115 5.48 14.34 0.25
N GLN A 1116 4.71 15.22 0.92
CA GLN A 1116 5.26 16.13 1.92
C GLN A 1116 5.93 15.37 3.08
N GLU A 1117 5.34 14.27 3.56
CA GLU A 1117 5.98 13.43 4.58
C GLU A 1117 7.22 12.70 4.05
N PHE A 1118 7.13 12.10 2.84
CA PHE A 1118 8.25 11.39 2.23
C PHE A 1118 9.48 12.31 2.01
N VAL A 1119 9.25 13.56 1.59
CA VAL A 1119 10.31 14.57 1.43
C VAL A 1119 10.65 15.29 2.74
N ARG A 1120 9.85 15.17 3.82
CA ARG A 1120 10.27 15.56 5.18
C ARG A 1120 11.33 14.59 5.71
N LEU A 1121 11.18 13.31 5.41
CA LEU A 1121 12.09 12.23 5.85
C LEU A 1121 13.34 12.09 4.97
N THR A 1122 13.24 12.36 3.66
CA THR A 1122 14.29 12.05 2.68
C THR A 1122 14.61 13.21 1.73
N ASN A 1123 15.62 13.02 0.88
CA ASN A 1123 15.86 13.82 -0.32
C ASN A 1123 15.73 12.97 -1.61
N TRP A 1124 15.00 11.84 -1.56
CA TRP A 1124 14.99 10.89 -2.67
C TRP A 1124 14.07 11.37 -3.80
N PRO A 1125 14.48 11.28 -5.08
CA PRO A 1125 13.63 11.62 -6.21
C PRO A 1125 12.46 10.64 -6.35
N ILE A 1126 11.26 11.15 -6.63
CA ILE A 1126 10.05 10.37 -6.90
C ILE A 1126 9.77 10.38 -8.41
N ARG A 1127 9.57 9.23 -9.06
CA ARG A 1127 9.27 9.18 -10.51
C ARG A 1127 8.09 8.28 -10.88
N SER A 1128 7.06 8.86 -11.50
CA SER A 1128 6.07 8.12 -12.27
C SER A 1128 6.74 7.45 -13.48
N ILE A 1129 6.28 6.24 -13.81
CA ILE A 1129 6.62 5.47 -15.01
C ILE A 1129 5.34 4.79 -15.51
N THR A 1130 5.27 4.42 -16.79
CA THR A 1130 4.09 3.75 -17.36
C THR A 1130 3.91 2.35 -16.77
N GLN A 1131 2.69 1.81 -16.82
CA GLN A 1131 2.43 0.43 -16.42
C GLN A 1131 3.33 -0.58 -17.16
N ASP A 1132 3.64 -0.33 -18.44
CA ASP A 1132 4.51 -1.20 -19.25
C ASP A 1132 5.98 -1.14 -18.81
N ASP A 1133 6.52 0.06 -18.51
CA ASP A 1133 7.85 0.21 -17.91
C ASP A 1133 7.91 -0.42 -16.51
N LEU A 1134 6.80 -0.35 -15.75
CA LEU A 1134 6.68 -0.96 -14.44
C LEU A 1134 6.62 -2.49 -14.52
N ALA A 1135 5.91 -3.05 -15.50
CA ALA A 1135 5.94 -4.49 -15.80
C ALA A 1135 7.38 -4.95 -16.04
N HIS A 1136 8.13 -4.23 -16.88
CA HIS A 1136 9.54 -4.49 -17.11
C HIS A 1136 10.40 -4.32 -15.84
N TYR A 1137 10.12 -3.34 -14.98
CA TYR A 1137 10.85 -3.16 -13.71
C TYR A 1137 10.69 -4.37 -12.77
N PHE A 1138 9.48 -4.95 -12.66
CA PHE A 1138 9.20 -6.16 -11.88
C PHE A 1138 9.81 -7.42 -12.52
N LEU A 1139 9.67 -7.60 -13.83
CA LEU A 1139 10.23 -8.75 -14.57
C LEU A 1139 11.77 -8.74 -14.55
N ASP A 1140 12.39 -7.57 -14.63
CA ASP A 1140 13.85 -7.43 -14.59
C ASP A 1140 14.38 -7.67 -13.17
N ARG A 1141 13.63 -7.26 -12.13
CA ARG A 1141 13.93 -7.60 -10.74
C ARG A 1141 13.88 -9.12 -10.52
N GLU A 1142 12.83 -9.79 -11.00
CA GLU A 1142 12.72 -11.25 -10.90
C GLU A 1142 13.83 -11.96 -11.69
N THR A 1143 14.15 -11.46 -12.90
CA THR A 1143 15.22 -12.01 -13.73
C THR A 1143 16.59 -11.89 -13.06
N VAL A 1144 16.92 -10.74 -12.47
CA VAL A 1144 18.19 -10.54 -11.75
C VAL A 1144 18.26 -11.39 -10.49
N ASP A 1145 17.18 -11.46 -9.69
CA ASP A 1145 17.16 -12.31 -8.48
C ASP A 1145 17.41 -13.79 -8.83
N LYS A 1146 16.82 -14.30 -9.94
CA LYS A 1146 17.02 -15.67 -10.45
C LYS A 1146 18.45 -15.97 -10.93
N CYS A 1147 19.29 -14.96 -11.16
CA CYS A 1147 20.69 -15.14 -11.56
C CYS A 1147 21.65 -15.42 -10.39
N ASN A 1148 21.16 -15.40 -9.13
CA ASN A 1148 21.96 -15.50 -7.90
C ASN A 1148 23.21 -14.58 -7.91
N PRO A 1149 23.04 -13.27 -8.15
CA PRO A 1149 24.15 -12.36 -8.38
C PRO A 1149 24.96 -12.13 -7.08
N GLN A 1150 26.27 -12.01 -7.23
CA GLN A 1150 27.22 -11.86 -6.12
C GLN A 1150 28.23 -10.74 -6.43
N LEU A 1151 28.70 -10.08 -5.38
CA LEU A 1151 29.70 -9.01 -5.47
C LEU A 1151 30.78 -9.23 -4.40
N SER A 1152 32.05 -9.03 -4.77
CA SER A 1152 33.17 -9.04 -3.82
C SER A 1152 33.95 -7.74 -3.88
N TYR A 1153 34.21 -7.12 -2.72
CA TYR A 1153 35.10 -5.98 -2.55
C TYR A 1153 36.55 -6.40 -2.75
N ALA A 1154 37.36 -5.53 -3.36
CA ALA A 1154 38.81 -5.66 -3.43
C ALA A 1154 39.50 -4.40 -2.87
N PHE A 1155 40.41 -4.60 -1.92
CA PHE A 1155 41.06 -3.54 -1.18
C PHE A 1155 42.34 -3.00 -1.85
N SER A 1156 42.79 -1.84 -1.39
CA SER A 1156 44.12 -1.30 -1.67
C SER A 1156 45.23 -2.14 -1.02
N ASP A 1157 46.46 -1.98 -1.52
CA ASP A 1157 47.65 -2.74 -1.11
C ASP A 1157 48.09 -2.52 0.36
N ASP A 1158 47.49 -1.51 1.02
CA ASP A 1158 47.63 -1.17 2.44
C ASP A 1158 46.39 -1.54 3.27
N GLY A 1159 45.32 -2.03 2.65
CA GLY A 1159 44.03 -2.36 3.25
C GLY A 1159 43.23 -1.18 3.83
N GLN A 1160 43.56 0.07 3.47
CA GLN A 1160 42.87 1.27 4.00
C GLN A 1160 41.69 1.75 3.15
N SER A 1161 41.48 1.18 1.95
CA SER A 1161 40.37 1.56 1.06
C SER A 1161 39.87 0.43 0.17
N ILE A 1162 38.60 0.49 -0.24
CA ILE A 1162 38.05 -0.32 -1.34
C ILE A 1162 38.32 0.42 -2.66
N LYS A 1163 39.01 -0.24 -3.61
CA LYS A 1163 39.35 0.33 -4.92
C LYS A 1163 38.49 -0.20 -6.06
N SER A 1164 37.98 -1.42 -5.94
CA SER A 1164 37.16 -2.06 -6.96
C SER A 1164 36.21 -3.09 -6.36
N VAL A 1165 35.21 -3.47 -7.15
CA VAL A 1165 34.31 -4.59 -6.88
C VAL A 1165 34.27 -5.52 -8.08
N THR A 1166 34.16 -6.82 -7.84
CA THR A 1166 33.94 -7.80 -8.91
C THR A 1166 32.54 -8.37 -8.78
N VAL A 1167 31.77 -8.29 -9.87
CA VAL A 1167 30.39 -8.77 -9.99
C VAL A 1167 30.40 -10.12 -10.71
N THR A 1168 29.63 -11.06 -10.17
CA THR A 1168 29.44 -12.42 -10.69
C THR A 1168 27.97 -12.83 -10.56
N ALA A 1169 27.62 -13.95 -11.19
CA ALA A 1169 26.30 -14.58 -11.14
C ALA A 1169 26.47 -16.06 -11.55
N ASP A 1170 25.39 -16.85 -11.54
CA ASP A 1170 25.45 -18.20 -12.08
C ASP A 1170 25.92 -18.21 -13.55
N GLY A 1171 26.96 -19.00 -13.82
CA GLY A 1171 27.65 -19.04 -15.12
C GLY A 1171 28.36 -17.73 -15.54
N ASN A 1172 28.44 -16.73 -14.66
CA ASN A 1172 28.77 -15.33 -14.99
C ASN A 1172 27.90 -14.77 -16.14
N SER A 1173 26.60 -15.05 -16.09
CA SER A 1173 25.62 -14.59 -17.07
C SER A 1173 24.32 -14.18 -16.38
N CYS A 1174 23.63 -13.18 -16.90
CA CYS A 1174 22.27 -12.87 -16.48
C CYS A 1174 21.47 -12.29 -17.67
N GLY A 1175 20.16 -12.52 -17.69
CA GLY A 1175 19.28 -12.04 -18.76
C GLY A 1175 19.09 -10.52 -18.78
N LYS A 1176 19.42 -9.84 -17.67
CA LYS A 1176 19.33 -8.39 -17.48
C LYS A 1176 20.56 -7.86 -16.73
N PRO A 1177 20.92 -6.57 -16.86
CA PRO A 1177 22.06 -5.99 -16.15
C PRO A 1177 21.86 -6.01 -14.63
N ILE A 1178 22.91 -6.38 -13.89
CA ILE A 1178 22.91 -6.43 -12.43
C ILE A 1178 23.19 -5.01 -11.89
N PRO A 1179 22.34 -4.44 -11.03
CA PRO A 1179 22.59 -3.14 -10.45
C PRO A 1179 23.64 -3.22 -9.33
N VAL A 1180 24.58 -2.27 -9.32
CA VAL A 1180 25.53 -2.04 -8.24
C VAL A 1180 25.52 -0.55 -7.89
N THR A 1181 25.02 -0.20 -6.71
CA THR A 1181 25.14 1.16 -6.19
C THR A 1181 26.57 1.43 -5.73
N ILE A 1182 27.14 2.55 -6.15
CA ILE A 1182 28.41 3.11 -5.65
C ILE A 1182 28.12 4.42 -4.88
N PRO A 1183 28.92 4.80 -3.85
CA PRO A 1183 28.54 5.91 -2.97
C PRO A 1183 28.66 7.28 -3.63
N SER A 1184 29.53 7.43 -4.62
CA SER A 1184 29.80 8.68 -5.34
C SER A 1184 30.62 8.42 -6.60
N GLY A 1185 30.75 9.44 -7.45
CA GLY A 1185 31.71 9.42 -8.57
C GLY A 1185 31.27 8.53 -9.72
N SER A 1186 32.18 7.70 -10.21
CA SER A 1186 32.00 6.84 -11.39
C SER A 1186 32.75 5.52 -11.24
N ALA A 1187 32.45 4.54 -12.09
CA ALA A 1187 33.21 3.31 -12.19
C ALA A 1187 33.57 2.97 -13.64
N SER A 1188 34.72 2.35 -13.83
CA SER A 1188 35.17 1.80 -15.11
C SER A 1188 35.06 0.27 -15.10
N ALA A 1189 34.36 -0.30 -16.07
CA ALA A 1189 34.15 -1.74 -16.16
C ALA A 1189 35.28 -2.44 -16.92
N SER A 1190 35.63 -3.65 -16.48
CA SER A 1190 36.57 -4.56 -17.13
C SER A 1190 36.05 -5.99 -17.04
N GLY A 1191 36.32 -6.82 -18.06
CA GLY A 1191 35.69 -8.14 -18.22
C GLY A 1191 34.32 -8.09 -18.94
N GLY A 1192 33.56 -7.01 -18.77
CA GLY A 1192 32.27 -6.75 -19.44
C GLY A 1192 31.98 -5.26 -19.57
N SER A 1193 30.72 -4.84 -19.46
CA SER A 1193 30.31 -3.44 -19.56
C SER A 1193 29.46 -2.98 -18.36
N SER A 1194 29.42 -1.66 -18.16
CA SER A 1194 28.52 -0.98 -17.21
C SER A 1194 27.91 0.25 -17.88
N THR A 1195 26.69 0.61 -17.49
CA THR A 1195 26.09 1.91 -17.78
C THR A 1195 25.73 2.60 -16.47
N SER A 1196 26.14 3.87 -16.31
CA SER A 1196 25.88 4.65 -15.10
C SER A 1196 24.51 5.33 -15.17
N ASP A 1197 23.78 5.26 -14.08
CA ASP A 1197 22.44 5.83 -13.87
C ASP A 1197 22.49 6.69 -12.60
N VAL A 1198 22.08 7.96 -12.72
CA VAL A 1198 22.21 8.99 -11.68
C VAL A 1198 20.97 9.88 -11.74
N VAL A 1199 20.22 9.96 -10.64
CA VAL A 1199 18.99 10.75 -10.56
C VAL A 1199 19.10 11.68 -9.34
N GLY A 1200 19.09 12.99 -9.57
CA GLY A 1200 19.09 13.97 -8.48
C GLY A 1200 20.32 13.90 -7.59
N SER A 1201 20.10 13.62 -6.31
CA SER A 1201 21.12 13.44 -5.28
C SER A 1201 21.48 11.98 -5.01
N GLU A 1202 20.87 11.02 -5.73
CA GLU A 1202 21.03 9.59 -5.42
C GLU A 1202 22.44 9.05 -5.72
N PRO A 1203 22.95 8.10 -4.90
CA PRO A 1203 24.21 7.43 -5.17
C PRO A 1203 24.18 6.71 -6.53
N PRO A 1204 25.18 6.87 -7.41
CA PRO A 1204 25.15 6.32 -8.76
C PRO A 1204 24.93 4.80 -8.81
N ILE A 1205 24.01 4.35 -9.67
CA ILE A 1205 23.78 2.94 -9.97
C ILE A 1205 24.60 2.56 -11.21
N GLN A 1206 25.37 1.50 -11.11
CA GLN A 1206 26.11 0.88 -12.21
C GLN A 1206 25.34 -0.35 -12.68
N TRP A 1207 24.80 -0.30 -13.90
CA TRP A 1207 24.06 -1.40 -14.52
C TRP A 1207 25.03 -2.32 -15.26
N VAL A 1208 25.46 -3.39 -14.59
CA VAL A 1208 26.56 -4.26 -15.01
C VAL A 1208 26.07 -5.40 -15.90
N THR A 1209 26.58 -5.49 -17.12
CA THR A 1209 26.25 -6.58 -18.06
C THR A 1209 27.35 -7.63 -18.04
N LEU A 1210 27.02 -8.83 -17.55
CA LEU A 1210 27.90 -10.00 -17.58
C LEU A 1210 27.83 -10.70 -18.95
N ASN A 1211 28.92 -11.35 -19.36
CA ASN A 1211 29.09 -11.91 -20.71
C ASN A 1211 29.69 -13.34 -20.73
N GLY A 1212 29.55 -14.08 -19.64
CA GLY A 1212 30.25 -15.35 -19.39
C GLY A 1212 31.58 -15.19 -18.62
N SER A 1213 31.98 -13.96 -18.29
CA SER A 1213 33.11 -13.65 -17.40
C SER A 1213 32.68 -12.72 -16.24
N PRO A 1214 33.35 -12.78 -15.08
CA PRO A 1214 33.20 -11.78 -14.02
C PRO A 1214 33.50 -10.37 -14.54
N VAL A 1215 32.81 -9.36 -13.99
CA VAL A 1215 33.01 -7.96 -14.36
C VAL A 1215 33.54 -7.18 -13.17
N THR A 1216 34.75 -6.64 -13.29
CA THR A 1216 35.37 -5.82 -12.24
C THR A 1216 35.15 -4.34 -12.55
N LEU A 1217 34.42 -3.66 -11.66
CA LEU A 1217 34.25 -2.21 -11.62
C LEU A 1217 35.38 -1.58 -10.81
N THR A 1218 36.23 -0.77 -11.44
CA THR A 1218 37.24 0.04 -10.74
C THR A 1218 36.66 1.43 -10.49
N LEU A 1219 36.61 1.84 -9.21
CA LEU A 1219 36.02 3.10 -8.78
C LEU A 1219 36.93 4.28 -9.13
N SER A 1220 36.37 5.45 -9.49
CA SER A 1220 37.14 6.69 -9.60
C SER A 1220 37.65 7.16 -8.25
N ASP A 1221 36.85 6.94 -7.21
CA ASP A 1221 37.07 7.40 -5.84
C ASP A 1221 37.11 6.18 -4.92
N ALA A 1222 38.27 5.91 -4.32
CA ALA A 1222 38.46 4.77 -3.44
C ALA A 1222 37.79 5.04 -2.07
N ILE A 1223 37.00 4.09 -1.59
CA ILE A 1223 36.20 4.26 -0.38
C ILE A 1223 37.08 3.97 0.83
N ALA A 1224 37.31 4.99 1.68
CA ALA A 1224 38.02 4.83 2.95
C ALA A 1224 37.25 3.89 3.90
N ILE A 1225 38.01 3.14 4.70
CA ILE A 1225 37.50 2.07 5.56
C ILE A 1225 37.12 2.59 6.96
#